data_AF-A0A815WEE3-F1
#
_entry.id   AF-A0A815WEE3-F1
#
_cell.length_a   1.000
_cell.length_b   1.000
_cell.length_c   1.000
_cell.angle_alpha   90.00
_cell.angle_beta   90.00
_cell.angle_gamma   90.00
#
_symmetry.space_group_name_H-M   'P 1'
#
loop_
_entity.id
_entity.type
_entity.pdbx_description
1 polymer ?
#
loop_
_entity_poly.entity_id
_entity_poly.type
_entity_poly.pdbx_seq_one_letter_code
_entity_poly.pdbx_strand_id
1 'polypeptide(L)'
;MTSRPPTAQRRDSVTVHPFPNPSMVSIVLGAQWGDEGKGKLVDLLASDADIVCRCQGGNNAGHSVLANGIEYDFHMLPSGFHLDNCVNIIGNGCVVNLPELVEEIQKNESRGVKNWSQRLLISDRAHLVFDFHKQTDGLIERGRGNRSLGTTKKGIGPTYSSKATRNGIRMIDLLGDFSIFAEKMRNLYSYYKLTFPDLEGDIDKTIEQFKELAEYFRPMTIDTISYLNDAIVDGSKKILVEGANATMLDIDFGTYPYVTSSNCSIGGACTGLGLPPKYIGDIYGVVKAYTTRVGDGVFPTELKNEIGEHLQTRGREWGVTTGRKRRCGWLDLVLLKYTNMINGFTALCLTKLDTLDELTEIKVATTYKRNGVDLPNFPASVDTMHDIEVEYVTFPGWRGRSTSECRTFNSLPHNARLYVQFIEQYLGVPVKWIGVGKDHKHKQFIKTGMGKVVSPNLSKVESDSISRHRRGQSPTTDHRHKSISSITPSDPLTVTLPADEFTLQRHLGLPSGVCLIIGVIIGAGIFISPKQVLANTGSVGLCLTVWAVSGVIALLGALCYADIGTVIPRNGAEVAYLKEGIGSVHPLAGDISAYLYNWANTFILKPASVSILTITFAEYFLLGIMGSKACGPPKELIIITAIFIILILVNINSLSVSAANRLNIIFVVCKVLTVMTVIIVGFIRLGQGKTEHLENAFEGTTTKLSGIALAFYNGLFAYDGWNSLNSVTEELKNPKRNLWLSIVLALPTLTILYVFTNISYFTVLSKHELLVSDAVALSWGDVVLKSGARALVILISISALGSANGTLFAASRNCMVGAQYGYLPEVFACIQSKRLTPLPSIALQGFIAIIFCFVYDIEALIDFFSFAAWIFYGLTFFATLCCKSTKKNVERVLSAPVPLIVFMIIVSIYLVIAPVIADPQYGYLYAAALILSGLIFYYPFVYLKMDFKIIRQVNVFLTTFFDLHRAHVSI
;
A
#
# COMPACT_ATOMS: atom_id res chain seq x y z
N MET A 1 33.06 67.01 -28.19
CA MET A 1 33.39 66.33 -26.91
C MET A 1 32.20 65.49 -26.50
N THR A 2 32.25 64.18 -26.70
CA THR A 2 31.46 63.20 -25.92
C THR A 2 32.10 61.82 -26.15
N SER A 3 32.90 61.44 -25.17
CA SER A 3 33.65 60.19 -25.08
C SER A 3 32.72 58.96 -24.98
N ARG A 4 33.07 57.90 -25.71
CA ARG A 4 32.46 56.57 -25.62
C ARG A 4 32.53 56.03 -24.17
N PRO A 5 31.46 55.39 -23.65
CA PRO A 5 31.51 54.67 -22.38
C PRO A 5 32.22 53.30 -22.54
N PRO A 6 32.75 52.73 -21.44
CA PRO A 6 33.71 51.63 -21.48
C PRO A 6 33.07 50.26 -21.73
N THR A 7 33.87 49.39 -22.34
CA THR A 7 33.64 47.97 -22.62
C THR A 7 33.14 47.19 -21.40
N ALA A 8 32.02 46.48 -21.58
CA ALA A 8 31.47 45.54 -20.60
C ALA A 8 32.45 44.40 -20.32
N GLN A 9 32.82 44.24 -19.04
CA GLN A 9 33.48 43.04 -18.53
C GLN A 9 32.61 41.81 -18.84
N ARG A 10 33.26 40.75 -19.35
CA ARG A 10 32.68 39.39 -19.43
C ARG A 10 32.11 39.03 -18.05
N ARG A 11 30.81 38.76 -17.98
CA ARG A 11 30.25 37.99 -16.88
C ARG A 11 30.82 36.58 -17.00
N ASP A 12 31.57 36.16 -15.98
CA ASP A 12 32.00 34.80 -15.82
C ASP A 12 30.79 33.85 -15.91
N SER A 13 30.98 32.77 -16.65
CA SER A 13 30.02 31.68 -16.78
C SER A 13 29.60 31.17 -15.41
N VAL A 14 28.31 31.21 -15.11
CA VAL A 14 27.74 30.47 -13.97
C VAL A 14 27.85 28.98 -14.32
N THR A 15 28.88 28.33 -13.80
CA THR A 15 28.98 26.87 -13.77
C THR A 15 27.84 26.34 -12.92
N VAL A 16 26.83 25.75 -13.56
CA VAL A 16 25.83 24.92 -12.88
C VAL A 16 26.57 23.70 -12.35
N HIS A 17 26.86 23.66 -11.05
CA HIS A 17 27.37 22.46 -10.41
C HIS A 17 26.27 21.37 -10.49
N PRO A 18 26.60 20.15 -10.92
CA PRO A 18 25.65 19.04 -10.85
C PRO A 18 25.19 18.88 -9.39
N PHE A 19 23.88 18.67 -9.18
CA PHE A 19 23.37 18.34 -7.85
C PHE A 19 24.14 17.11 -7.34
N PRO A 20 24.68 17.14 -6.11
CA PRO A 20 25.39 16.00 -5.55
C PRO A 20 24.46 14.78 -5.52
N ASN A 21 25.02 13.60 -5.81
CA ASN A 21 24.27 12.35 -5.65
C ASN A 21 24.00 12.15 -4.15
N PRO A 22 22.75 11.94 -3.72
CA PRO A 22 22.44 11.76 -2.31
C PRO A 22 23.17 10.56 -1.70
N SER A 23 23.58 10.68 -0.44
CA SER A 23 24.21 9.59 0.30
C SER A 23 23.20 8.49 0.60
N MET A 24 23.61 7.25 0.36
CA MET A 24 22.84 6.07 0.79
C MET A 24 23.22 5.71 2.23
N VAL A 25 22.22 5.37 3.04
CA VAL A 25 22.35 5.01 4.44
C VAL A 25 22.58 3.50 4.57
N SER A 26 23.67 3.11 5.24
CA SER A 26 23.94 1.70 5.55
C SER A 26 23.35 1.33 6.91
N ILE A 27 22.74 0.14 7.03
CA ILE A 27 22.02 -0.27 8.23
C ILE A 27 22.50 -1.64 8.69
N VAL A 28 22.79 -1.80 9.98
CA VAL A 28 23.18 -3.07 10.60
C VAL A 28 22.07 -3.55 11.53
N LEU A 29 21.49 -4.72 11.24
CA LEU A 29 20.37 -5.29 11.99
C LEU A 29 20.67 -6.71 12.47
N GLY A 30 20.02 -7.13 13.56
CA GLY A 30 20.14 -8.48 14.10
C GLY A 30 19.13 -9.37 13.40
N ALA A 31 19.58 -10.51 12.87
CA ALA A 31 18.72 -11.38 12.08
C ALA A 31 18.00 -12.47 12.91
N GLN A 32 18.31 -12.60 14.21
CA GLN A 32 17.78 -13.64 15.10
C GLN A 32 17.13 -13.00 16.34
N TRP A 33 17.36 -13.54 17.55
CA TRP A 33 16.84 -13.06 18.84
C TRP A 33 17.86 -12.21 19.63
N GLY A 34 18.80 -11.56 18.95
CA GLY A 34 19.80 -10.71 19.59
C GLY A 34 21.10 -11.45 19.90
N ASP A 35 22.07 -10.69 20.40
CA ASP A 35 23.41 -11.19 20.76
C ASP A 35 24.21 -11.81 19.60
N GLU A 36 23.88 -11.49 18.34
CA GLU A 36 24.56 -12.01 17.16
C GLU A 36 25.96 -11.42 16.96
N GLY A 37 26.38 -10.47 17.80
CA GLY A 37 27.68 -9.81 17.68
C GLY A 37 27.69 -8.60 16.74
N LYS A 38 26.54 -7.92 16.60
CA LYS A 38 26.39 -6.69 15.79
C LYS A 38 27.48 -5.65 16.03
N GLY A 39 27.81 -5.41 17.30
CA GLY A 39 28.81 -4.40 17.68
C GLY A 39 30.15 -4.57 16.95
N LYS A 40 30.58 -5.82 16.66
CA LYS A 40 31.83 -6.06 15.91
C LYS A 40 31.73 -5.60 14.45
N LEU A 41 30.58 -5.77 13.81
CA LEU A 41 30.37 -5.29 12.44
C LEU A 41 30.18 -3.78 12.43
N VAL A 42 29.44 -3.23 13.39
CA VAL A 42 29.24 -1.78 13.51
C VAL A 42 30.58 -1.08 13.72
N ASP A 43 31.43 -1.58 14.62
CA ASP A 43 32.79 -1.07 14.83
C ASP A 43 33.63 -1.08 13.53
N LEU A 44 33.63 -2.21 12.82
CA LEU A 44 34.31 -2.34 11.53
C LEU A 44 33.86 -1.26 10.53
N LEU A 45 32.55 -1.04 10.42
CA LEU A 45 31.96 -0.09 9.47
C LEU A 45 32.02 1.36 9.95
N ALA A 46 32.03 1.60 11.26
CA ALA A 46 32.06 2.93 11.86
C ALA A 46 33.38 3.64 11.58
N SER A 47 34.48 2.91 11.43
CA SER A 47 35.78 3.48 11.05
C SER A 47 35.77 4.24 9.71
N ASP A 48 34.84 3.88 8.82
CA ASP A 48 34.63 4.52 7.51
C ASP A 48 33.38 5.42 7.47
N ALA A 49 32.68 5.61 8.59
CA ALA A 49 31.45 6.40 8.67
C ALA A 49 31.69 7.80 9.23
N ASP A 50 31.01 8.81 8.66
CA ASP A 50 31.00 10.18 9.19
C ASP A 50 29.95 10.34 10.31
N ILE A 51 28.85 9.59 10.21
CA ILE A 51 27.71 9.67 11.12
C ILE A 51 27.27 8.26 11.51
N VAL A 52 27.22 7.97 12.81
CA VAL A 52 26.67 6.72 13.36
C VAL A 52 25.43 7.01 14.18
N CYS A 53 24.33 6.34 13.87
CA CYS A 53 23.02 6.63 14.43
C CYS A 53 22.43 5.43 15.17
N ARG A 54 21.75 5.69 16.28
CA ARG A 54 20.81 4.76 16.92
C ARG A 54 19.39 5.21 16.59
N CYS A 55 18.58 4.30 16.05
CA CYS A 55 17.23 4.63 15.58
C CYS A 55 16.12 4.26 16.58
N GLN A 56 16.35 3.29 17.46
CA GLN A 56 15.31 2.73 18.33
C GLN A 56 15.91 2.09 19.59
N GLY A 57 15.02 1.71 20.50
CA GLY A 57 15.35 1.04 21.75
C GLY A 57 15.85 2.04 22.80
N GLY A 58 16.49 1.54 23.84
CA GLY A 58 17.15 2.36 24.85
C GLY A 58 18.42 1.67 25.36
N ASN A 59 18.67 1.81 26.66
CA ASN A 59 19.77 1.17 27.41
C ASN A 59 19.58 -0.35 27.66
N ASN A 60 18.67 -1.00 26.94
CA ASN A 60 18.36 -2.43 27.08
C ASN A 60 19.14 -3.34 26.11
N ALA A 61 19.92 -2.76 25.21
CA ALA A 61 20.80 -3.48 24.30
C ALA A 61 22.20 -2.88 24.40
N GLY A 62 23.11 -3.63 25.03
CA GLY A 62 24.52 -3.24 25.16
C GLY A 62 25.41 -3.94 24.14
N HIS A 63 26.49 -3.29 23.76
CA HIS A 63 27.58 -3.90 23.01
C HIS A 63 28.92 -3.35 23.50
N SER A 64 29.95 -4.21 23.46
CA SER A 64 31.31 -3.84 23.81
C SER A 64 32.17 -3.75 22.55
N VAL A 65 32.95 -2.69 22.44
CA VAL A 65 33.89 -2.42 21.35
C VAL A 65 35.30 -2.46 21.93
N LEU A 66 36.25 -3.09 21.25
CA LEU A 66 37.67 -2.95 21.60
C LEU A 66 38.39 -2.19 20.50
N ALA A 67 38.80 -0.97 20.82
CA ALA A 67 39.59 -0.13 19.93
C ALA A 67 40.92 0.20 20.59
N ASN A 68 42.02 0.00 19.86
CA ASN A 68 43.38 0.29 20.34
C ASN A 68 43.75 -0.34 21.70
N GLY A 69 43.21 -1.53 22.01
CA GLY A 69 43.45 -2.22 23.28
C GLY A 69 42.61 -1.72 24.46
N ILE A 70 41.70 -0.76 24.24
CA ILE A 70 40.77 -0.25 25.25
C ILE A 70 39.38 -0.80 24.96
N GLU A 71 38.72 -1.33 25.99
CA GLU A 71 37.36 -1.83 25.92
C GLU A 71 36.37 -0.72 26.26
N TYR A 72 35.47 -0.41 25.34
CA TYR A 72 34.37 0.55 25.49
C TYR A 72 33.06 -0.22 25.59
N ASP A 73 32.17 0.22 26.48
CA ASP A 73 30.86 -0.39 26.65
C ASP A 73 29.79 0.65 26.33
N PHE A 74 28.95 0.33 25.35
CA PHE A 74 27.91 1.23 24.87
C PHE A 74 26.53 0.57 25.03
N HIS A 75 25.55 1.35 25.47
CA HIS A 75 24.16 0.96 25.67
C HIS A 75 23.21 1.92 24.95
N MET A 76 23.27 3.22 25.25
CA MET A 76 22.52 4.24 24.52
C MET A 76 23.38 4.97 23.49
N LEU A 77 24.67 5.15 23.79
CA LEU A 77 25.58 5.77 22.84
C LEU A 77 25.75 4.87 21.60
N PRO A 78 25.75 5.45 20.39
CA PRO A 78 26.13 4.69 19.20
C PRO A 78 27.59 4.23 19.28
N SER A 79 27.93 3.08 18.68
CA SER A 79 29.31 2.52 18.78
C SER A 79 30.41 3.47 18.32
N GLY A 80 30.10 4.39 17.40
CA GLY A 80 31.04 5.37 16.85
C GLY A 80 31.50 6.43 17.84
N PHE A 81 31.02 6.42 19.09
CA PHE A 81 31.31 7.45 20.10
C PHE A 81 32.81 7.57 20.42
N HIS A 82 33.53 6.44 20.38
CA HIS A 82 34.98 6.39 20.61
C HIS A 82 35.82 6.94 19.45
N LEU A 83 35.23 7.22 18.29
CA LEU A 83 35.95 7.73 17.11
C LEU A 83 35.92 9.26 17.08
N ASP A 84 37.09 9.90 17.01
CA ASP A 84 37.21 11.36 17.06
C ASP A 84 36.57 12.10 15.88
N ASN A 85 36.46 11.45 14.71
CA ASN A 85 35.93 12.05 13.49
C ASN A 85 34.46 11.68 13.19
N CYS A 86 33.78 11.01 14.12
CA CYS A 86 32.43 10.52 13.92
C CYS A 86 31.41 11.33 14.73
N VAL A 87 30.35 11.80 14.05
CA VAL A 87 29.15 12.34 14.69
C VAL A 87 28.26 11.17 15.11
N ASN A 88 27.69 11.25 16.32
CA ASN A 88 26.90 10.20 16.94
C ASN A 88 25.50 10.71 17.23
N ILE A 89 24.49 10.05 16.67
CA ILE A 89 23.10 10.49 16.77
C ILE A 89 22.24 9.51 17.56
N ILE A 90 21.53 10.01 18.57
CA ILE A 90 20.42 9.31 19.23
C ILE A 90 19.11 9.81 18.60
N GLY A 91 18.46 8.96 17.80
CA GLY A 91 17.29 9.29 17.00
C GLY A 91 15.99 9.42 17.78
N ASN A 92 14.96 9.98 17.12
CA ASN A 92 13.63 10.19 17.69
C ASN A 92 12.86 8.89 18.02
N GLY A 93 13.29 7.75 17.46
CA GLY A 93 12.72 6.45 17.78
C GLY A 93 13.22 5.86 19.10
N CYS A 94 14.33 6.36 19.65
CA CYS A 94 14.89 5.93 20.93
C CYS A 94 14.08 6.43 22.13
N VAL A 95 14.20 5.69 23.23
CA VAL A 95 13.78 6.11 24.57
C VAL A 95 15.03 6.26 25.45
N VAL A 96 15.23 7.43 26.05
CA VAL A 96 16.49 7.86 26.65
C VAL A 96 16.34 8.04 28.14
N ASN A 97 17.18 7.35 28.92
CA ASN A 97 17.31 7.61 30.35
C ASN A 97 18.50 8.57 30.56
N LEU A 98 18.22 9.83 30.88
CA LEU A 98 19.28 10.85 30.97
C LEU A 98 20.32 10.57 32.07
N PRO A 99 19.95 10.18 33.30
CA PRO A 99 20.94 9.82 34.33
C PRO A 99 21.90 8.71 33.88
N GLU A 100 21.37 7.60 33.35
CA GLU A 100 22.20 6.49 32.88
C GLU A 100 23.02 6.86 31.63
N LEU A 101 22.56 7.83 30.82
CA LEU A 101 23.35 8.36 29.69
C LEU A 101 24.56 9.15 30.19
N VAL A 102 24.39 9.96 31.25
CA VAL A 102 25.50 10.68 31.88
C VAL A 102 26.53 9.69 32.44
N GLU A 103 26.08 8.65 33.14
CA GLU A 103 26.97 7.59 33.66
C GLU A 103 27.74 6.90 32.52
N GLU A 104 27.08 6.59 31.41
CA GLU A 104 27.68 5.96 30.24
C GLU A 104 28.74 6.87 29.57
N ILE A 105 28.44 8.17 29.45
CA ILE A 105 29.37 9.17 28.92
C ILE A 105 30.60 9.28 29.83
N GLN A 106 30.42 9.48 31.14
CA GLN A 106 31.51 9.62 32.10
C GLN A 106 32.40 8.37 32.15
N LYS A 107 31.79 7.18 32.09
CA LYS A 107 32.52 5.92 32.03
C LYS A 107 33.42 5.85 30.80
N ASN A 108 32.93 6.22 29.62
CA ASN A 108 33.73 6.17 28.39
C ASN A 108 34.75 7.32 28.30
N GLU A 109 34.44 8.49 28.87
CA GLU A 109 35.39 9.60 29.01
C GLU A 109 36.58 9.22 29.89
N SER A 110 36.34 8.52 31.02
CA SER A 110 37.41 7.99 31.88
C SER A 110 38.32 6.98 31.19
N ARG A 111 37.85 6.37 30.08
CA ARG A 111 38.58 5.44 29.21
C ARG A 111 39.23 6.13 28.01
N GLY A 112 39.25 7.47 27.99
CA GLY A 112 40.01 8.26 27.03
C GLY A 112 39.22 8.84 25.87
N VAL A 113 37.89 8.72 25.82
CA VAL A 113 37.07 9.41 24.81
C VAL A 113 37.10 10.92 25.10
N LYS A 114 37.48 11.72 24.11
CA LYS A 114 37.58 13.20 24.23
C LYS A 114 36.69 13.89 23.21
N ASN A 115 36.47 15.20 23.44
CA ASN A 115 35.74 16.10 22.53
C ASN A 115 34.38 15.55 22.08
N TRP A 116 33.74 14.75 22.93
CA TRP A 116 32.53 14.03 22.57
C TRP A 116 31.29 14.94 22.55
N SER A 117 31.29 16.01 23.34
CA SER A 117 30.16 16.92 23.51
C SER A 117 29.77 17.66 22.24
N GLN A 118 30.72 17.86 21.31
CA GLN A 118 30.45 18.47 20.00
C GLN A 118 30.00 17.46 18.94
N ARG A 119 30.11 16.16 19.24
CA ARG A 119 29.87 15.06 18.31
C ARG A 119 28.65 14.23 18.67
N LEU A 120 28.17 14.31 19.91
CA LEU A 120 26.93 13.67 20.33
C LEU A 120 25.74 14.60 20.06
N LEU A 121 24.80 14.11 19.25
CA LEU A 121 23.56 14.80 18.92
C LEU A 121 22.37 13.94 19.35
N ILE A 122 21.43 14.55 20.06
CA ILE A 122 20.23 13.90 20.57
C ILE A 122 19.02 14.53 19.90
N SER A 123 18.11 13.70 19.41
CA SER A 123 16.86 14.19 18.84
C SER A 123 16.01 14.87 19.90
N ASP A 124 15.60 16.11 19.62
CA ASP A 124 14.58 16.85 20.38
C ASP A 124 13.24 16.08 20.53
N ARG A 125 12.98 15.10 19.64
CA ARG A 125 11.78 14.26 19.64
C ARG A 125 11.95 12.91 20.35
N ALA A 126 13.14 12.59 20.87
CA ALA A 126 13.36 11.37 21.65
C ALA A 126 12.57 11.41 22.98
N HIS A 127 12.01 10.26 23.40
CA HIS A 127 11.21 10.17 24.62
C HIS A 127 12.08 9.90 25.84
N LEU A 128 11.68 10.42 27.00
CA LEU A 128 12.40 10.27 28.26
C LEU A 128 11.94 9.05 29.06
N VAL A 129 12.91 8.29 29.55
CA VAL A 129 12.72 7.17 30.48
C VAL A 129 12.99 7.68 31.90
N PHE A 130 11.97 7.69 32.75
CA PHE A 130 12.08 8.06 34.16
C PHE A 130 12.22 6.85 35.08
N ASP A 131 12.65 7.06 36.32
CA ASP A 131 12.79 5.97 37.29
C ASP A 131 11.46 5.30 37.64
N PHE A 132 10.35 6.03 37.62
CA PHE A 132 9.03 5.42 37.80
C PHE A 132 8.64 4.50 36.64
N HIS A 133 9.14 4.73 35.41
CA HIS A 133 8.99 3.76 34.31
C HIS A 133 9.76 2.47 34.60
N LYS A 134 10.98 2.56 35.16
CA LYS A 134 11.80 1.41 35.57
C LYS A 134 11.12 0.59 36.68
N GLN A 135 10.62 1.27 37.71
CA GLN A 135 9.86 0.63 38.80
C GLN A 135 8.61 -0.07 38.27
N THR A 136 7.86 0.59 37.38
CA THR A 136 6.65 0.05 36.76
C THR A 136 6.95 -1.20 35.92
N ASP A 137 8.02 -1.19 35.13
CA ASP A 137 8.48 -2.37 34.37
C ASP A 137 8.73 -3.56 35.30
N GLY A 138 9.41 -3.32 36.42
CA GLY A 138 9.62 -4.32 37.46
C GLY A 138 8.33 -4.80 38.15
N LEU A 139 7.38 -3.91 38.40
CA LEU A 139 6.06 -4.24 38.98
C LEU A 139 5.22 -5.10 38.02
N ILE A 140 5.17 -4.74 36.74
CA ILE A 140 4.47 -5.50 35.70
C ILE A 140 5.04 -6.92 35.61
N GLU A 141 6.37 -7.06 35.58
CA GLU A 141 7.01 -8.38 35.54
C GLU A 141 6.71 -9.22 36.79
N ARG A 142 6.74 -8.60 37.98
CA ARG A 142 6.35 -9.30 39.23
C ARG A 142 4.90 -9.79 39.17
N GLY A 143 3.98 -8.96 38.67
CA GLY A 143 2.57 -9.31 38.53
C GLY A 143 2.28 -10.45 37.55
N ARG A 144 3.19 -10.74 36.61
CA ARG A 144 3.05 -11.84 35.64
C ARG A 144 3.40 -13.22 36.19
N GLY A 145 4.10 -13.31 37.32
CA GLY A 145 4.50 -14.59 37.93
C GLY A 145 5.20 -15.52 36.94
N ASN A 146 4.66 -16.73 36.76
CA ASN A 146 5.21 -17.76 35.85
C ASN A 146 5.07 -17.43 34.36
N ARG A 147 4.45 -16.29 33.98
CA ARG A 147 4.33 -15.80 32.60
C ARG A 147 5.18 -14.55 32.37
N SER A 148 6.32 -14.47 33.04
CA SER A 148 7.33 -13.42 32.87
C SER A 148 7.72 -13.30 31.39
N LEU A 149 7.88 -12.07 30.90
CA LEU A 149 8.50 -11.85 29.58
C LEU A 149 10.02 -11.83 29.66
N GLY A 150 10.55 -11.66 30.87
CA GLY A 150 11.96 -11.54 31.12
C GLY A 150 12.52 -10.17 30.74
N THR A 151 11.74 -9.09 30.94
CA THR A 151 12.16 -7.72 30.59
C THR A 151 13.47 -7.33 31.29
N THR A 152 14.16 -6.32 30.74
CA THR A 152 15.40 -5.78 31.33
C THR A 152 15.14 -4.89 32.55
N LYS A 153 13.88 -4.59 32.88
CA LYS A 153 13.48 -3.69 33.97
C LYS A 153 14.08 -2.30 33.84
N LYS A 154 14.35 -1.88 32.61
CA LYS A 154 14.93 -0.57 32.27
C LYS A 154 13.87 0.48 31.92
N GLY A 155 12.58 0.15 32.01
CA GLY A 155 11.50 1.11 31.77
C GLY A 155 11.20 1.34 30.28
N ILE A 156 11.72 0.50 29.39
CA ILE A 156 11.57 0.63 27.93
C ILE A 156 10.10 0.49 27.54
N GLY A 157 9.46 -0.62 27.93
CA GLY A 157 8.07 -0.90 27.61
C GLY A 157 7.09 0.15 28.15
N PRO A 158 7.16 0.53 29.45
CA PRO A 158 6.34 1.61 29.98
C PRO A 158 6.54 2.94 29.24
N THR A 159 7.76 3.31 28.88
CA THR A 159 8.01 4.55 28.14
C THR A 159 7.41 4.51 26.73
N TYR A 160 7.56 3.40 26.00
CA TYR A 160 6.89 3.23 24.70
C TYR A 160 5.36 3.19 24.81
N SER A 161 4.81 2.65 25.91
CA SER A 161 3.37 2.71 26.19
C SER A 161 2.90 4.16 26.40
N SER A 162 3.67 4.97 27.12
CA SER A 162 3.38 6.39 27.28
C SER A 162 3.48 7.16 25.97
N LYS A 163 4.47 6.83 25.13
CA LYS A 163 4.59 7.35 23.75
C LYS A 163 3.34 7.04 22.92
N ALA A 164 2.88 5.79 22.92
CA ALA A 164 1.70 5.36 22.18
C ALA A 164 0.39 6.00 22.71
N THR A 165 0.29 6.16 24.03
CA THR A 165 -0.85 6.82 24.69
C THR A 165 -0.87 8.33 24.45
N ARG A 166 0.29 8.90 24.07
CA ARG A 166 0.54 10.34 23.86
C ARG A 166 0.58 11.16 25.16
N ASN A 167 0.86 10.51 26.29
CA ASN A 167 1.12 11.16 27.58
C ASN A 167 2.61 11.15 27.97
N GLY A 168 3.48 10.56 27.14
CA GLY A 168 4.93 10.57 27.35
C GLY A 168 5.55 11.96 27.18
N ILE A 169 6.75 12.13 27.76
CA ILE A 169 7.52 13.37 27.75
C ILE A 169 8.76 13.18 26.87
N ARG A 170 9.11 14.19 26.08
CA ARG A 170 10.24 14.18 25.13
C ARG A 170 11.34 15.15 25.55
N MET A 171 12.51 15.04 24.91
CA MET A 171 13.64 15.97 25.09
C MET A 171 13.23 17.43 24.92
N ILE A 172 12.42 17.76 23.90
CA ILE A 172 11.96 19.14 23.66
C ILE A 172 11.07 19.68 24.80
N ASP A 173 10.32 18.80 25.48
CA ASP A 173 9.50 19.21 26.60
C ASP A 173 10.37 19.61 27.80
N LEU A 174 11.48 18.90 28.03
CA LEU A 174 12.45 19.22 29.07
C LEU A 174 13.18 20.55 28.82
N LEU A 175 13.52 20.83 27.56
CA LEU A 175 14.30 22.01 27.19
C LEU A 175 13.47 23.28 26.98
N GLY A 176 12.15 23.15 26.90
CA GLY A 176 11.19 24.25 26.75
C GLY A 176 10.90 24.96 28.07
N ASP A 177 9.64 25.33 28.29
CA ASP A 177 9.21 25.93 29.56
C ASP A 177 9.23 24.86 30.67
N PHE A 178 10.14 25.04 31.62
CA PHE A 178 10.36 24.09 32.71
C PHE A 178 9.13 23.94 33.63
N SER A 179 8.28 24.97 33.74
CA SER A 179 7.04 24.87 34.52
C SER A 179 6.04 23.89 33.88
N ILE A 180 5.95 23.92 32.54
CA ILE A 180 5.13 22.99 31.76
C ILE A 180 5.71 21.57 31.83
N PHE A 181 7.04 21.42 31.78
CA PHE A 181 7.69 20.13 32.00
C PHE A 181 7.34 19.54 33.37
N ALA A 182 7.46 20.35 34.44
CA ALA A 182 7.15 19.94 35.80
C ALA A 182 5.69 19.49 35.94
N GLU A 183 4.75 20.23 35.35
CA GLU A 183 3.33 19.86 35.33
C GLU A 183 3.10 18.53 34.59
N LYS A 184 3.65 18.37 33.38
CA LYS A 184 3.56 17.12 32.61
C LYS A 184 4.12 15.94 33.38
N MET A 185 5.24 16.12 34.08
CA MET A 185 5.89 15.08 34.86
C MET A 185 5.05 14.66 36.07
N ARG A 186 4.45 15.60 36.80
CA ARG A 186 3.50 15.32 37.89
C ARG A 186 2.25 14.59 37.40
N ASN A 187 1.69 15.01 36.26
CA ASN A 187 0.52 14.37 35.66
C ASN A 187 0.83 12.93 35.22
N LEU A 188 1.98 12.72 34.56
CA LEU A 188 2.42 11.40 34.13
C LEU A 188 2.70 10.47 35.33
N TYR A 189 3.39 10.97 36.35
CA TYR A 189 3.61 10.22 37.59
C TYR A 189 2.29 9.84 38.26
N SER A 190 1.34 10.78 38.39
CA SER A 190 0.02 10.52 38.98
C SER A 190 -0.76 9.44 38.22
N TYR A 191 -0.68 9.46 36.89
CA TYR A 191 -1.26 8.41 36.04
C TYR A 191 -0.68 7.01 36.34
N TYR A 192 0.65 6.92 36.47
CA TYR A 192 1.30 5.66 36.84
C TYR A 192 0.98 5.25 38.29
N LYS A 193 0.98 6.19 39.24
CA LYS A 193 0.66 5.93 40.65
C LYS A 193 -0.77 5.44 40.86
N LEU A 194 -1.72 5.92 40.06
CA LEU A 194 -3.10 5.42 40.08
C LEU A 194 -3.19 3.95 39.64
N THR A 195 -2.41 3.57 38.62
CA THR A 195 -2.39 2.21 38.06
C THR A 195 -1.54 1.26 38.89
N PHE A 196 -0.48 1.77 39.50
CA PHE A 196 0.50 1.05 40.31
C PHE A 196 0.63 1.74 41.68
N PRO A 197 -0.28 1.45 42.64
CA PRO A 197 -0.27 2.08 43.96
C PRO A 197 1.06 1.91 44.73
N ASP A 198 1.78 0.82 44.47
CA ASP A 198 3.09 0.49 45.06
C ASP A 198 4.26 1.30 44.46
N LEU A 199 4.01 2.22 43.52
CA LEU A 199 5.05 3.07 42.93
C LEU A 199 5.58 4.06 43.99
N GLU A 200 6.87 4.02 44.32
CA GLU A 200 7.45 4.89 45.33
C GLU A 200 8.31 5.99 44.68
N GLY A 201 8.37 7.16 45.31
CA GLY A 201 9.29 8.22 44.88
C GLY A 201 8.73 9.62 45.10
N ASP A 202 9.64 10.56 45.35
CA ASP A 202 9.36 11.99 45.42
C ASP A 202 9.48 12.59 44.00
N ILE A 203 8.33 12.90 43.41
CA ILE A 203 8.28 13.43 42.04
C ILE A 203 8.87 14.84 41.95
N ASP A 204 8.73 15.66 42.99
CA ASP A 204 9.25 17.03 42.99
C ASP A 204 10.77 17.03 43.09
N LYS A 205 11.35 16.13 43.88
CA LYS A 205 12.80 15.89 43.88
C LYS A 205 13.32 15.44 42.51
N THR A 206 12.57 14.56 41.83
CA THR A 206 12.94 14.09 40.49
C THR A 206 12.87 15.23 39.48
N ILE A 207 11.85 16.09 39.56
CA ILE A 207 11.74 17.29 38.72
C ILE A 207 12.95 18.20 38.90
N GLU A 208 13.37 18.48 40.14
CA GLU A 208 14.52 19.36 40.39
C GLU A 208 15.82 18.78 39.79
N GLN A 209 16.05 17.47 39.91
CA GLN A 209 17.21 16.81 39.28
C GLN A 209 17.24 16.99 37.76
N PHE A 210 16.07 16.98 37.11
CA PHE A 210 15.97 17.14 35.66
C PHE A 210 16.28 18.58 35.19
N LYS A 211 16.22 19.57 36.08
CA LYS A 211 16.60 20.95 35.77
C LYS A 211 18.08 21.08 35.40
N GLU A 212 18.95 20.41 36.16
CA GLU A 212 20.40 20.38 35.88
C GLU A 212 20.69 19.58 34.60
N LEU A 213 19.99 18.47 34.40
CA LEU A 213 20.12 17.66 33.18
C LEU A 213 19.65 18.42 31.93
N ALA A 214 18.64 19.29 32.04
CA ALA A 214 18.18 20.13 30.94
C ALA A 214 19.33 21.02 30.42
N GLU A 215 20.04 21.69 31.32
CA GLU A 215 21.17 22.54 30.94
C GLU A 215 22.36 21.73 30.41
N TYR A 216 22.63 20.57 30.98
CA TYR A 216 23.68 19.67 30.50
C TYR A 216 23.45 19.16 29.07
N PHE A 217 22.20 18.79 28.72
CA PHE A 217 21.86 18.22 27.41
C PHE A 217 21.42 19.25 26.36
N ARG A 218 21.13 20.50 26.75
CA ARG A 218 20.76 21.59 25.83
C ARG A 218 21.71 21.74 24.62
N PRO A 219 23.05 21.78 24.77
CA PRO A 219 23.94 21.99 23.61
C PRO A 219 24.00 20.81 22.64
N MET A 220 23.57 19.62 23.07
CA MET A 220 23.62 18.39 22.27
C MET A 220 22.26 18.04 21.66
N THR A 221 21.19 18.73 22.03
CA THR A 221 19.84 18.40 21.57
C THR A 221 19.46 19.24 20.36
N ILE A 222 19.17 18.61 19.23
CA ILE A 222 18.88 19.28 17.96
C ILE A 222 17.72 18.62 17.21
N ASP A 223 17.25 19.27 16.14
CA ASP A 223 16.40 18.64 15.13
C ASP A 223 17.23 17.68 14.25
N THR A 224 17.40 16.45 14.74
CA THR A 224 18.19 15.42 14.04
C THR A 224 17.59 15.01 12.70
N ILE A 225 16.28 15.21 12.48
CA ILE A 225 15.62 14.84 11.22
C ILE A 225 16.13 15.74 10.10
N SER A 226 16.11 17.06 10.33
CA SER A 226 16.64 18.03 9.38
C SER A 226 18.12 17.81 9.15
N TYR A 227 18.91 17.65 10.23
CA TYR A 227 20.35 17.38 10.15
C TYR A 227 20.70 16.16 9.28
N LEU A 228 20.00 15.03 9.47
CA LEU A 228 20.24 13.81 8.70
C LEU A 228 19.81 13.95 7.24
N ASN A 229 18.68 14.61 6.98
CA ASN A 229 18.24 14.83 5.60
C ASN A 229 19.19 15.77 4.85
N ASP A 230 19.71 16.81 5.51
CA ASP A 230 20.73 17.70 4.94
C ASP A 230 22.02 16.93 4.61
N ALA A 231 22.50 16.08 5.54
CA ALA A 231 23.68 15.24 5.32
C ALA A 231 23.49 14.24 4.16
N ILE A 232 22.26 13.74 3.97
CA ILE A 232 21.92 12.85 2.85
C ILE A 232 21.92 13.61 1.53
N VAL A 233 21.27 14.77 1.49
CA VAL A 233 21.16 15.58 0.26
C VAL A 233 22.51 16.13 -0.17
N ASP A 234 23.35 16.52 0.79
CA ASP A 234 24.73 16.95 0.52
C ASP A 234 25.58 15.86 -0.13
N GLY A 235 25.34 14.59 0.18
CA GLY A 235 25.96 13.45 -0.49
C GLY A 235 27.43 13.19 -0.11
N SER A 236 28.05 14.05 0.70
CA SER A 236 29.47 13.88 1.10
C SER A 236 29.67 12.96 2.31
N LYS A 237 28.59 12.68 3.06
CA LYS A 237 28.65 11.98 4.35
C LYS A 237 28.23 10.52 4.24
N LYS A 238 29.02 9.62 4.83
CA LYS A 238 28.65 8.21 5.01
C LYS A 238 27.91 8.02 6.32
N ILE A 239 26.69 7.49 6.23
CA ILE A 239 25.79 7.33 7.36
C ILE A 239 25.60 5.84 7.66
N LEU A 240 25.87 5.47 8.90
CA LEU A 240 25.69 4.12 9.42
C LEU A 240 24.61 4.12 10.51
N VAL A 241 23.63 3.22 10.40
CA VAL A 241 22.60 3.02 11.42
C VAL A 241 22.85 1.72 12.16
N GLU A 242 22.97 1.83 13.46
CA GLU A 242 23.06 0.72 14.39
C GLU A 242 21.65 0.34 14.89
N GLY A 243 21.17 -0.85 14.51
CA GLY A 243 19.95 -1.43 15.06
C GLY A 243 20.18 -2.03 16.45
N ALA A 244 19.35 -1.66 17.42
CA ALA A 244 19.29 -2.31 18.73
C ALA A 244 18.52 -3.64 18.66
N ASN A 245 18.78 -4.55 19.60
CA ASN A 245 18.12 -5.86 19.68
C ASN A 245 18.18 -6.62 18.33
N ALA A 246 17.13 -7.29 17.89
CA ALA A 246 17.11 -8.06 16.64
C ALA A 246 15.68 -8.28 16.14
N THR A 247 15.55 -8.71 14.89
CA THR A 247 14.26 -8.81 14.19
C THR A 247 13.27 -9.73 14.90
N MET A 248 13.71 -10.83 15.50
CA MET A 248 12.79 -11.73 16.22
C MET A 248 12.34 -11.21 17.59
N LEU A 249 12.89 -10.08 18.01
CA LEU A 249 12.43 -9.30 19.16
C LEU A 249 11.66 -8.05 18.73
N ASP A 250 11.40 -7.84 17.44
CA ASP A 250 10.57 -6.73 16.95
C ASP A 250 9.15 -6.83 17.53
N ILE A 251 8.57 -5.69 17.93
CA ILE A 251 7.23 -5.65 18.53
C ILE A 251 6.12 -6.20 17.61
N ASP A 252 6.26 -6.03 16.30
CA ASP A 252 5.27 -6.45 15.31
C ASP A 252 5.62 -7.81 14.69
N PHE A 253 6.91 -8.03 14.39
CA PHE A 253 7.35 -9.17 13.60
C PHE A 253 8.03 -10.28 14.42
N GLY A 254 8.37 -10.02 15.68
CA GLY A 254 9.03 -10.97 16.55
C GLY A 254 8.08 -12.02 17.13
N THR A 255 8.59 -12.83 18.06
CA THR A 255 7.79 -13.85 18.76
C THR A 255 6.91 -13.26 19.87
N TYR A 256 5.95 -12.41 19.49
CA TYR A 256 5.05 -11.73 20.44
C TYR A 256 4.30 -12.75 21.33
N PRO A 257 4.20 -12.53 22.66
CA PRO A 257 4.56 -11.31 23.41
C PRO A 257 6.01 -11.25 23.90
N TYR A 258 6.85 -12.24 23.58
CA TYR A 258 8.25 -12.31 24.03
C TYR A 258 9.18 -11.50 23.11
N VAL A 259 8.95 -10.19 23.10
CA VAL A 259 9.59 -9.21 22.20
C VAL A 259 9.95 -7.95 22.98
N THR A 260 10.74 -7.06 22.37
CA THR A 260 10.89 -5.68 22.89
C THR A 260 9.71 -4.81 22.46
N SER A 261 9.65 -3.57 22.94
CA SER A 261 8.58 -2.62 22.64
C SER A 261 8.90 -1.67 21.48
N SER A 262 9.91 -1.99 20.68
CA SER A 262 10.38 -1.20 19.53
C SER A 262 10.44 -2.04 18.25
N ASN A 263 10.35 -1.37 17.10
CA ASN A 263 10.60 -2.00 15.81
C ASN A 263 12.11 -2.18 15.61
N CYS A 264 12.56 -3.42 15.64
CA CYS A 264 13.96 -3.83 15.47
C CYS A 264 14.30 -4.23 14.04
N SER A 265 13.34 -4.10 13.13
CA SER A 265 13.44 -4.26 11.69
C SER A 265 13.80 -2.95 10.96
N ILE A 266 13.98 -3.04 9.65
CA ILE A 266 14.32 -1.93 8.75
C ILE A 266 13.35 -0.74 8.83
N GLY A 267 12.06 -0.99 9.09
CA GLY A 267 11.05 0.06 9.28
C GLY A 267 11.34 0.95 10.50
N GLY A 268 11.96 0.38 11.54
CA GLY A 268 12.41 1.11 12.73
C GLY A 268 13.50 2.14 12.42
N ALA A 269 14.36 1.88 11.43
CA ALA A 269 15.35 2.85 10.99
C ALA A 269 14.72 4.06 10.29
N CYS A 270 13.73 3.83 9.42
CA CYS A 270 12.99 4.91 8.76
C CYS A 270 12.27 5.81 9.78
N THR A 271 11.45 5.19 10.62
CA THR A 271 10.60 5.90 11.59
C THR A 271 11.39 6.50 12.75
N GLY A 272 12.49 5.88 13.13
CA GLY A 272 13.32 6.28 14.25
C GLY A 272 14.34 7.38 13.98
N LEU A 273 14.59 7.68 12.70
CA LEU A 273 15.53 8.74 12.27
C LEU A 273 14.89 9.75 11.30
N GLY A 274 13.64 9.54 10.88
CA GLY A 274 12.99 10.40 9.88
C GLY A 274 13.57 10.23 8.48
N LEU A 275 13.99 9.01 8.14
CA LEU A 275 14.64 8.68 6.86
C LEU A 275 13.62 8.24 5.82
N PRO A 276 13.60 8.86 4.63
CA PRO A 276 12.87 8.33 3.47
C PRO A 276 13.42 6.96 3.06
N PRO A 277 12.59 5.93 2.84
CA PRO A 277 13.05 4.57 2.51
C PRO A 277 13.94 4.52 1.26
N LYS A 278 13.74 5.42 0.30
CA LYS A 278 14.53 5.49 -0.96
C LYS A 278 16.02 5.77 -0.75
N TYR A 279 16.44 6.26 0.41
CA TYR A 279 17.84 6.53 0.74
C TYR A 279 18.48 5.41 1.56
N ILE A 280 17.76 4.31 1.83
CA ILE A 280 18.35 3.12 2.43
C ILE A 280 19.14 2.39 1.36
N GLY A 281 20.44 2.20 1.61
CA GLY A 281 21.36 1.48 0.74
C GLY A 281 21.56 0.06 1.22
N ASP A 282 22.76 -0.21 1.72
CA ASP A 282 23.13 -1.53 2.21
C ASP A 282 22.43 -1.88 3.53
N ILE A 283 21.86 -3.08 3.59
CA ILE A 283 21.20 -3.61 4.80
C ILE A 283 21.92 -4.90 5.18
N TYR A 284 22.70 -4.82 6.25
CA TYR A 284 23.54 -5.91 6.71
C TYR A 284 22.86 -6.69 7.84
N GLY A 285 22.53 -7.96 7.55
CA GLY A 285 21.97 -8.89 8.53
C GLY A 285 23.07 -9.59 9.31
N VAL A 286 23.16 -9.38 10.62
CA VAL A 286 24.11 -10.07 11.48
C VAL A 286 23.49 -11.37 11.98
N VAL A 287 24.11 -12.48 11.61
CA VAL A 287 23.65 -13.85 11.82
C VAL A 287 24.71 -14.58 12.62
N LYS A 288 24.35 -15.19 13.74
CA LYS A 288 25.25 -16.10 14.44
C LYS A 288 25.19 -17.47 13.77
N ALA A 289 26.32 -18.19 13.71
CA ALA A 289 26.41 -19.53 13.10
C ALA A 289 25.58 -20.61 13.83
N TYR A 290 24.92 -20.25 14.92
CA TYR A 290 23.96 -21.05 15.67
C TYR A 290 22.95 -20.07 16.28
N THR A 291 21.88 -20.57 16.89
CA THR A 291 20.82 -19.70 17.40
C THR A 291 20.90 -19.58 18.92
N THR A 292 20.67 -18.37 19.44
CA THR A 292 20.58 -18.11 20.88
C THR A 292 19.36 -17.28 21.22
N ARG A 293 18.80 -17.50 22.41
CA ARG A 293 17.67 -16.72 22.94
C ARG A 293 17.83 -16.45 24.44
N VAL A 294 17.46 -15.26 24.88
CA VAL A 294 17.40 -14.87 26.29
C VAL A 294 15.94 -14.71 26.71
N GLY A 295 15.58 -15.23 27.88
CA GLY A 295 14.22 -15.17 28.41
C GLY A 295 13.32 -16.30 27.92
N ASP A 296 12.05 -16.19 28.31
CA ASP A 296 11.02 -17.18 28.05
C ASP A 296 10.53 -17.15 26.59
N GLY A 297 9.71 -18.13 26.23
CA GLY A 297 9.09 -18.28 24.91
C GLY A 297 9.71 -19.36 24.02
N VAL A 298 9.10 -19.63 22.87
CA VAL A 298 9.41 -20.83 22.06
C VAL A 298 10.74 -20.72 21.33
N PHE A 299 11.49 -21.80 21.29
CA PHE A 299 12.75 -21.88 20.57
C PHE A 299 12.81 -23.23 19.84
N PRO A 300 12.38 -23.29 18.56
CA PRO A 300 12.22 -24.56 17.83
C PRO A 300 13.49 -25.40 17.74
N THR A 301 14.64 -24.77 17.57
CA THR A 301 15.93 -25.45 17.42
C THR A 301 16.72 -25.57 18.72
N GLU A 302 16.09 -25.32 19.87
CA GLU A 302 16.74 -25.39 21.18
C GLU A 302 17.33 -26.79 21.46
N LEU A 303 18.54 -26.80 22.02
CA LEU A 303 19.22 -28.02 22.42
C LEU A 303 19.33 -28.08 23.94
N LYS A 304 18.67 -29.09 24.53
CA LYS A 304 18.74 -29.41 25.97
C LYS A 304 19.63 -30.62 26.21
N ASN A 305 20.79 -30.62 25.58
CA ASN A 305 21.78 -31.70 25.62
C ASN A 305 23.21 -31.14 25.63
N GLU A 306 24.21 -32.03 25.62
CA GLU A 306 25.63 -31.70 25.66
C GLU A 306 26.07 -30.73 24.54
N ILE A 307 25.45 -30.79 23.37
CA ILE A 307 25.75 -29.85 22.27
C ILE A 307 25.25 -28.44 22.61
N GLY A 308 24.06 -28.32 23.19
CA GLY A 308 23.56 -27.02 23.69
C GLY A 308 24.49 -26.41 24.74
N GLU A 309 24.99 -27.23 25.66
CA GLU A 309 25.97 -26.82 26.68
C GLU A 309 27.33 -26.45 26.07
N HIS A 310 27.78 -27.19 25.05
CA HIS A 310 28.99 -26.88 24.30
C HIS A 310 28.88 -25.50 23.63
N LEU A 311 27.80 -25.25 22.89
CA LEU A 311 27.55 -23.96 22.23
C LEU A 311 27.49 -22.82 23.25
N GLN A 312 26.82 -23.03 24.39
CA GLN A 312 26.72 -22.05 25.46
C GLN A 312 28.09 -21.70 26.05
N THR A 313 28.90 -22.74 26.36
CA THR A 313 30.20 -22.58 27.02
C THR A 313 31.23 -21.98 26.08
N ARG A 314 31.38 -22.55 24.88
CA ARG A 314 32.36 -22.11 23.90
C ARG A 314 32.04 -20.74 23.32
N GLY A 315 30.75 -20.48 23.08
CA GLY A 315 30.25 -19.20 22.58
C GLY A 315 30.22 -18.08 23.62
N ARG A 316 30.48 -18.39 24.90
CA ARG A 316 30.32 -17.48 26.04
C ARG A 316 28.95 -16.83 26.10
N GLU A 317 27.91 -17.65 26.06
CA GLU A 317 26.54 -17.19 25.96
C GLU A 317 25.93 -16.83 27.31
N TRP A 318 26.42 -15.73 27.88
CA TRP A 318 25.92 -15.06 29.07
C TRP A 318 25.54 -13.61 28.75
N GLY A 319 24.38 -13.17 29.24
CA GLY A 319 23.89 -11.80 29.08
C GLY A 319 24.74 -10.83 29.90
N VAL A 320 25.31 -9.81 29.25
CA VAL A 320 26.18 -8.81 29.92
C VAL A 320 25.36 -7.89 30.83
N THR A 321 24.17 -7.47 30.38
CA THR A 321 23.28 -6.60 31.16
C THR A 321 22.47 -7.37 32.20
N THR A 322 22.02 -8.59 31.89
CA THR A 322 21.08 -9.35 32.74
C THR A 322 21.75 -10.42 33.60
N GLY A 323 22.99 -10.82 33.28
CA GLY A 323 23.70 -11.93 33.91
C GLY A 323 23.14 -13.33 33.56
N ARG A 324 22.06 -13.43 32.76
CA ARG A 324 21.37 -14.70 32.49
C ARG A 324 22.11 -15.55 31.45
N LYS A 325 22.12 -16.87 31.65
CA LYS A 325 22.54 -17.85 30.62
C LYS A 325 21.60 -17.77 29.42
N ARG A 326 22.14 -17.77 28.19
CA ARG A 326 21.32 -17.83 26.97
C ARG A 326 21.03 -19.28 26.59
N ARG A 327 19.80 -19.54 26.17
CA ARG A 327 19.41 -20.83 25.57
C ARG A 327 20.09 -20.93 24.21
N CYS A 328 20.59 -22.12 23.86
CA CYS A 328 21.36 -22.35 22.64
C CYS A 328 20.71 -23.45 21.78
N GLY A 329 20.82 -23.31 20.47
CA GLY A 329 20.21 -24.21 19.51
C GLY A 329 20.87 -24.16 18.14
N TRP A 330 20.48 -25.07 17.25
CA TRP A 330 21.00 -25.09 15.89
C TRP A 330 20.63 -23.84 15.08
N LEU A 331 21.37 -23.58 14.00
CA LEU A 331 21.03 -22.51 13.07
C LEU A 331 19.66 -22.79 12.44
N ASP A 332 18.84 -21.75 12.36
CA ASP A 332 17.47 -21.82 11.86
C ASP A 332 17.30 -21.01 10.59
N LEU A 333 17.22 -21.68 9.43
CA LEU A 333 17.07 -21.00 8.15
C LEU A 333 15.60 -20.65 7.83
N VAL A 334 14.62 -21.31 8.45
CA VAL A 334 13.20 -20.91 8.32
C VAL A 334 13.02 -19.52 8.92
N LEU A 335 13.60 -19.31 10.11
CA LEU A 335 13.65 -18.02 10.79
C LEU A 335 14.42 -16.99 9.96
N LEU A 336 15.62 -17.32 9.49
CA LEU A 336 16.43 -16.35 8.73
C LEU A 336 15.81 -15.97 7.39
N LYS A 337 15.09 -16.90 6.74
CA LYS A 337 14.30 -16.60 5.55
C LYS A 337 13.19 -15.60 5.86
N TYR A 338 12.52 -15.76 6.99
CA TYR A 338 11.50 -14.82 7.48
C TYR A 338 12.08 -13.44 7.81
N THR A 339 13.20 -13.37 8.54
CA THR A 339 13.80 -12.07 8.87
C THR A 339 14.44 -11.38 7.66
N ASN A 340 14.91 -12.15 6.67
CA ASN A 340 15.32 -11.60 5.38
C ASN A 340 14.14 -11.05 4.59
N MET A 341 12.99 -11.74 4.56
CA MET A 341 11.78 -11.26 3.90
C MET A 341 11.32 -9.89 4.44
N ILE A 342 11.49 -9.65 5.75
CA ILE A 342 11.12 -8.38 6.39
C ILE A 342 12.13 -7.27 6.09
N ASN A 343 13.43 -7.58 6.16
CA ASN A 343 14.47 -6.55 6.13
C ASN A 343 15.12 -6.34 4.76
N GLY A 344 15.00 -7.29 3.84
CA GLY A 344 15.66 -7.26 2.53
C GLY A 344 17.19 -7.16 2.66
N PHE A 345 17.83 -8.11 3.34
CA PHE A 345 19.28 -8.04 3.57
C PHE A 345 20.06 -8.04 2.25
N THR A 346 20.95 -7.06 2.07
CA THR A 346 21.83 -6.98 0.89
C THR A 346 23.07 -7.86 1.07
N ALA A 347 23.48 -8.09 2.33
CA ALA A 347 24.56 -9.00 2.70
C ALA A 347 24.41 -9.45 4.15
N LEU A 348 24.98 -10.62 4.45
CA LEU A 348 25.04 -11.18 5.80
C LEU A 348 26.44 -11.05 6.40
N CYS A 349 26.49 -10.93 7.72
CA CYS A 349 27.67 -11.09 8.53
C CYS A 349 27.48 -12.32 9.43
N LEU A 350 28.13 -13.43 9.09
CA LEU A 350 28.06 -14.68 9.83
C LEU A 350 29.08 -14.65 10.97
N THR A 351 28.64 -14.68 12.22
CA THR A 351 29.52 -14.58 13.39
C THR A 351 29.66 -15.90 14.15
N LYS A 352 30.73 -16.00 14.93
CA LYS A 352 31.02 -17.12 15.83
C LYS A 352 31.09 -18.49 15.13
N LEU A 353 31.60 -18.53 13.90
CA LEU A 353 31.77 -19.78 13.17
C LEU A 353 32.72 -20.74 13.92
N ASP A 354 33.71 -20.19 14.63
CA ASP A 354 34.68 -20.92 15.46
C ASP A 354 34.07 -21.67 16.66
N THR A 355 32.83 -21.34 17.01
CA THR A 355 32.08 -22.09 18.04
C THR A 355 31.67 -23.48 17.55
N LEU A 356 31.71 -23.74 16.24
CA LEU A 356 31.35 -25.04 15.66
C LEU A 356 32.58 -25.93 15.41
N ASP A 357 33.80 -25.47 15.70
CA ASP A 357 35.03 -26.13 15.26
C ASP A 357 35.19 -27.58 15.74
N GLU A 358 34.85 -27.88 17.00
CA GLU A 358 35.03 -29.21 17.59
C GLU A 358 33.90 -30.19 17.24
N LEU A 359 32.83 -29.73 16.60
CA LEU A 359 31.68 -30.58 16.31
C LEU A 359 32.01 -31.58 15.19
N THR A 360 31.55 -32.81 15.36
CA THR A 360 31.65 -33.88 14.36
C THR A 360 30.56 -33.77 13.30
N GLU A 361 29.39 -33.28 13.69
CA GLU A 361 28.22 -33.04 12.86
C GLU A 361 27.54 -31.73 13.28
N ILE A 362 26.98 -31.01 12.31
CA ILE A 362 26.28 -29.75 12.51
C ILE A 362 24.92 -29.86 11.84
N LYS A 363 23.85 -29.53 12.55
CA LYS A 363 22.49 -29.54 11.99
C LYS A 363 22.02 -28.11 11.71
N VAL A 364 21.23 -27.96 10.65
CA VAL A 364 20.63 -26.70 10.22
C VAL A 364 19.17 -26.92 9.92
N ALA A 365 18.28 -26.18 10.57
CA ALA A 365 16.84 -26.30 10.34
C ALA A 365 16.46 -25.66 9.01
N THR A 366 15.66 -26.38 8.22
CA THR A 366 15.26 -25.97 6.86
C THR A 366 13.76 -25.98 6.66
N THR A 367 13.02 -26.82 7.39
CA THR A 367 11.57 -26.91 7.29
C THR A 367 10.98 -27.01 8.69
N TYR A 368 9.84 -26.36 8.90
CA TYR A 368 8.97 -26.61 10.04
C TYR A 368 7.78 -27.43 9.60
N LYS A 369 7.43 -28.45 10.37
CA LYS A 369 6.26 -29.30 10.17
C LYS A 369 5.31 -29.14 11.34
N ARG A 370 4.01 -29.23 11.07
CA ARG A 370 2.98 -29.38 12.09
C ARG A 370 2.04 -30.50 11.69
N ASN A 371 1.87 -31.48 12.56
CA ASN A 371 1.06 -32.68 12.27
C ASN A 371 1.47 -33.36 10.95
N GLY A 372 2.78 -33.46 10.70
CA GLY A 372 3.35 -34.04 9.47
C GLY A 372 3.26 -33.17 8.21
N VAL A 373 2.72 -31.94 8.29
CA VAL A 373 2.57 -31.04 7.13
C VAL A 373 3.55 -29.87 7.21
N ASP A 374 4.23 -29.59 6.10
CA ASP A 374 5.15 -28.46 5.98
C ASP A 374 4.43 -27.13 6.18
N LEU A 375 4.97 -26.30 7.07
CA LEU A 375 4.54 -24.93 7.22
C LEU A 375 5.20 -24.08 6.13
N PRO A 376 4.41 -23.32 5.36
CA PRO A 376 4.96 -22.54 4.24
C PRO A 376 5.83 -21.37 4.71
N ASN A 377 5.61 -20.87 5.93
CA ASN A 377 6.25 -19.69 6.48
C ASN A 377 6.45 -19.82 8.00
N PHE A 378 7.28 -18.95 8.57
CA PHE A 378 7.44 -18.84 10.02
C PHE A 378 6.09 -18.49 10.67
N PRO A 379 5.60 -19.27 11.66
CA PRO A 379 4.30 -19.06 12.27
C PRO A 379 4.29 -17.80 13.14
N ALA A 380 3.14 -17.12 13.26
CA ALA A 380 2.99 -15.97 14.16
C ALA A 380 2.58 -16.38 15.59
N SER A 381 1.84 -17.48 15.72
CA SER A 381 1.31 -17.96 17.00
C SER A 381 2.40 -18.72 17.76
N VAL A 382 2.65 -18.30 19.01
CA VAL A 382 3.55 -19.00 19.94
C VAL A 382 3.05 -20.42 20.22
N ASP A 383 1.74 -20.62 20.36
CA ASP A 383 1.15 -21.96 20.54
C ASP A 383 1.43 -22.85 19.34
N THR A 384 1.35 -22.30 18.13
CA THR A 384 1.71 -23.04 16.92
C THR A 384 3.19 -23.41 16.92
N MET A 385 4.08 -22.51 17.36
CA MET A 385 5.51 -22.80 17.48
C MET A 385 5.83 -23.91 18.48
N HIS A 386 5.03 -24.06 19.55
CA HIS A 386 5.26 -25.11 20.56
C HIS A 386 5.12 -26.52 19.97
N ASP A 387 4.24 -26.69 18.99
CA ASP A 387 3.90 -27.98 18.39
C ASP A 387 4.65 -28.26 17.06
N ILE A 388 5.68 -27.48 16.72
CA ILE A 388 6.39 -27.69 15.45
C ILE A 388 7.48 -28.75 15.57
N GLU A 389 7.49 -29.65 14.59
CA GLU A 389 8.57 -30.56 14.32
C GLU A 389 9.56 -29.88 13.37
N VAL A 390 10.84 -29.93 13.68
CA VAL A 390 11.87 -29.28 12.88
C VAL A 390 12.61 -30.31 12.04
N GLU A 391 12.68 -30.08 10.73
CA GLU A 391 13.52 -30.87 9.83
C GLU A 391 14.88 -30.23 9.63
N TYR A 392 15.91 -31.05 9.74
CA TYR A 392 17.30 -30.64 9.70
C TYR A 392 18.03 -31.24 8.51
N VAL A 393 18.87 -30.42 7.88
CA VAL A 393 19.98 -30.91 7.06
C VAL A 393 21.19 -31.09 7.96
N THR A 394 21.84 -32.25 7.86
CA THR A 394 23.04 -32.57 8.64
C THR A 394 24.29 -32.40 7.79
N PHE A 395 25.23 -31.59 8.27
CA PHE A 395 26.54 -31.38 7.68
C PHE A 395 27.60 -32.10 8.49
N PRO A 396 28.64 -32.66 7.85
CA PRO A 396 29.83 -33.07 8.58
C PRO A 396 30.50 -31.81 9.16
N GLY A 397 30.81 -31.84 10.46
CA GLY A 397 31.63 -30.81 11.09
C GLY A 397 33.09 -30.91 10.66
N TRP A 398 33.95 -30.04 11.19
CA TRP A 398 35.37 -30.00 10.84
C TRP A 398 36.34 -30.40 11.97
N ARG A 399 35.81 -31.07 13.00
CA ARG A 399 36.53 -31.98 13.93
C ARG A 399 37.83 -31.41 14.52
N GLY A 400 37.75 -30.21 15.08
CA GLY A 400 38.84 -29.56 15.81
C GLY A 400 39.82 -28.77 14.92
N ARG A 401 39.60 -28.71 13.60
CA ARG A 401 40.41 -27.85 12.74
C ARG A 401 40.02 -26.39 12.97
N SER A 402 40.83 -25.68 13.75
CA SER A 402 40.52 -24.31 14.17
C SER A 402 40.27 -23.38 12.98
N THR A 403 39.19 -22.62 13.02
CA THR A 403 38.92 -21.54 12.07
C THR A 403 39.47 -20.20 12.54
N SER A 404 39.97 -20.09 13.78
CA SER A 404 40.31 -18.80 14.41
C SER A 404 41.42 -18.00 13.76
N GLU A 405 42.32 -18.67 13.06
CA GLU A 405 43.45 -18.07 12.37
C GLU A 405 43.16 -17.81 10.88
N CYS A 406 41.99 -18.25 10.38
CA CYS A 406 41.61 -18.03 8.99
C CYS A 406 41.41 -16.54 8.70
N ARG A 407 41.95 -16.07 7.57
CA ARG A 407 41.82 -14.67 7.11
C ARG A 407 41.29 -14.53 5.69
N THR A 408 41.18 -15.63 4.96
CA THR A 408 40.58 -15.68 3.62
C THR A 408 39.52 -16.75 3.56
N PHE A 409 38.56 -16.63 2.63
CA PHE A 409 37.51 -17.64 2.48
C PHE A 409 38.10 -19.01 2.16
N ASN A 410 39.14 -19.05 1.32
CA ASN A 410 39.82 -20.28 0.92
C ASN A 410 40.65 -20.93 2.04
N SER A 411 41.03 -20.19 3.09
CA SER A 411 41.71 -20.78 4.26
C SER A 411 40.76 -21.56 5.17
N LEU A 412 39.44 -21.39 5.05
CA LEU A 412 38.48 -22.15 5.84
C LEU A 412 38.50 -23.64 5.47
N PRO A 413 38.31 -24.54 6.46
CA PRO A 413 38.09 -25.96 6.20
C PRO A 413 36.98 -26.17 5.16
N HIS A 414 37.11 -27.21 4.34
CA HIS A 414 36.15 -27.47 3.25
C HIS A 414 34.70 -27.51 3.74
N ASN A 415 34.43 -28.21 4.84
CA ASN A 415 33.08 -28.31 5.42
C ASN A 415 32.56 -26.97 5.96
N ALA A 416 33.44 -26.12 6.50
CA ALA A 416 33.06 -24.77 6.94
C ALA A 416 32.67 -23.88 5.74
N ARG A 417 33.37 -24.01 4.61
CA ARG A 417 32.98 -23.32 3.35
C ARG A 417 31.63 -23.81 2.83
N LEU A 418 31.40 -25.13 2.83
CA LEU A 418 30.11 -25.70 2.44
C LEU A 418 28.97 -25.22 3.33
N TYR A 419 29.21 -25.11 4.64
CA TYR A 419 28.24 -24.55 5.59
C TYR A 419 27.85 -23.11 5.24
N VAL A 420 28.84 -22.26 4.96
CA VAL A 420 28.60 -20.86 4.55
C VAL A 420 27.85 -20.79 3.22
N GLN A 421 28.30 -21.55 2.22
CA GLN A 421 27.68 -21.58 0.89
C GLN A 421 26.24 -22.08 0.94
N PHE A 422 25.93 -23.03 1.83
CA PHE A 422 24.58 -23.51 2.03
C PHE A 422 23.65 -22.41 2.57
N ILE A 423 24.13 -21.62 3.54
CA ILE A 423 23.38 -20.47 4.06
C ILE A 423 23.11 -19.46 2.94
N GLU A 424 24.12 -19.12 2.13
CA GLU A 424 23.98 -18.20 0.99
C GLU A 424 22.97 -18.72 -0.04
N GLN A 425 23.06 -20.00 -0.39
CA GLN A 425 22.18 -20.63 -1.38
C GLN A 425 20.74 -20.69 -0.90
N TYR A 426 20.52 -21.03 0.37
CA TYR A 426 19.18 -21.15 0.94
C TYR A 426 18.49 -19.79 1.06
N LEU A 427 19.21 -18.75 1.49
CA LEU A 427 18.65 -17.42 1.72
C LEU A 427 18.65 -16.54 0.46
N GLY A 428 19.46 -16.86 -0.54
CA GLY A 428 19.67 -16.00 -1.71
C GLY A 428 20.41 -14.70 -1.39
N VAL A 429 21.12 -14.63 -0.26
CA VAL A 429 21.84 -13.44 0.23
C VAL A 429 23.30 -13.79 0.47
N PRO A 430 24.26 -13.01 -0.05
CA PRO A 430 25.69 -13.30 0.12
C PRO A 430 26.15 -13.05 1.57
N VAL A 431 27.03 -13.91 2.08
CA VAL A 431 27.73 -13.74 3.35
C VAL A 431 29.01 -12.95 3.08
N LYS A 432 29.00 -11.65 3.36
CA LYS A 432 30.09 -10.72 3.07
C LYS A 432 31.21 -10.77 4.12
N TRP A 433 30.85 -11.07 5.37
CA TRP A 433 31.79 -11.18 6.48
C TRP A 433 31.57 -12.48 7.27
N ILE A 434 32.67 -13.14 7.64
CA ILE A 434 32.66 -14.33 8.50
C ILE A 434 33.54 -14.07 9.71
N GLY A 435 32.93 -14.01 10.90
CA GLY A 435 33.63 -13.87 12.18
C GLY A 435 34.07 -15.22 12.70
N VAL A 436 35.39 -15.40 12.82
CA VAL A 436 36.01 -16.68 13.22
C VAL A 436 36.75 -16.61 14.56
N GLY A 437 36.59 -15.58 15.38
CA GLY A 437 37.43 -15.45 16.58
C GLY A 437 36.77 -14.97 17.86
N LYS A 438 37.40 -15.44 18.94
CA LYS A 438 37.08 -15.16 20.34
C LYS A 438 37.63 -13.81 20.82
N ASP A 439 38.74 -13.37 20.25
CA ASP A 439 39.51 -12.24 20.76
C ASP A 439 39.06 -10.91 20.14
N HIS A 440 39.28 -9.81 20.85
CA HIS A 440 38.84 -8.49 20.44
C HIS A 440 39.86 -7.77 19.51
N LYS A 441 40.98 -8.42 19.19
CA LYS A 441 42.05 -7.86 18.36
C LYS A 441 41.63 -7.70 16.89
N HIS A 442 41.94 -6.54 16.32
CA HIS A 442 41.59 -6.11 14.96
C HIS A 442 41.84 -7.19 13.89
N LYS A 443 40.86 -7.36 12.99
CA LYS A 443 40.86 -8.24 11.80
C LYS A 443 40.59 -9.73 12.02
N GLN A 444 39.41 -10.07 12.58
CA GLN A 444 38.89 -11.45 12.64
C GLN A 444 37.73 -11.74 11.66
N PHE A 445 37.40 -10.78 10.80
CA PHE A 445 36.46 -11.02 9.72
C PHE A 445 37.18 -11.46 8.46
N ILE A 446 36.75 -12.59 7.92
CA ILE A 446 37.05 -12.97 6.55
C ILE A 446 36.09 -12.21 5.65
N LYS A 447 36.61 -11.36 4.76
CA LYS A 447 35.82 -10.70 3.71
C LYS A 447 35.72 -11.66 2.53
N THR A 448 34.51 -12.02 2.10
CA THR A 448 34.31 -12.87 0.93
C THR A 448 34.40 -11.99 -0.34
N GLY A 449 35.10 -12.49 -1.37
CA GLY A 449 35.27 -11.80 -2.65
C GLY A 449 34.16 -12.09 -3.66
N MET A 450 33.08 -12.76 -3.25
CA MET A 450 32.04 -13.21 -4.16
C MET A 450 31.01 -12.10 -4.39
N GLY A 451 31.10 -11.44 -5.55
CA GLY A 451 30.06 -10.57 -6.09
C GLY A 451 28.94 -11.41 -6.71
N LYS A 452 27.68 -11.08 -6.38
CA LYS A 452 26.40 -11.60 -6.89
C LYS A 452 26.32 -13.14 -7.04
N VAL A 453 25.53 -13.77 -6.18
CA VAL A 453 25.16 -15.18 -6.28
C VAL A 453 24.49 -15.44 -7.65
N VAL A 454 25.17 -16.20 -8.52
CA VAL A 454 24.57 -16.76 -9.74
C VAL A 454 23.78 -18.00 -9.33
N SER A 455 22.46 -17.99 -9.49
CA SER A 455 21.57 -19.10 -9.15
C SER A 455 21.94 -20.39 -9.92
N PRO A 456 22.29 -21.50 -9.26
CA PRO A 456 22.33 -22.81 -9.89
C PRO A 456 20.99 -23.54 -9.69
N ASN A 457 20.52 -24.21 -10.75
CA ASN A 457 19.33 -25.08 -10.72
C ASN A 457 19.44 -26.14 -9.61
N LEU A 458 18.53 -26.08 -8.63
CA LEU A 458 18.38 -27.04 -7.52
C LEU A 458 17.83 -28.42 -7.93
N SER A 459 17.63 -28.68 -9.23
CA SER A 459 17.03 -29.93 -9.71
C SER A 459 18.02 -31.09 -9.91
N LYS A 460 19.24 -31.04 -9.34
CA LYS A 460 20.30 -32.01 -9.64
C LYS A 460 21.03 -32.65 -8.45
N VAL A 461 20.57 -32.44 -7.21
CA VAL A 461 21.15 -33.11 -6.03
C VAL A 461 20.25 -34.22 -5.46
N GLU A 462 19.00 -34.34 -5.91
CA GLU A 462 18.05 -35.37 -5.41
C GLU A 462 17.98 -36.67 -6.22
N SER A 463 18.76 -36.87 -7.29
CA SER A 463 18.57 -38.04 -8.18
C SER A 463 19.59 -39.17 -8.06
N ASP A 464 20.67 -39.05 -7.27
CA ASP A 464 21.79 -40.01 -7.32
C ASP A 464 21.83 -41.07 -6.21
N SER A 465 20.77 -41.23 -5.40
CA SER A 465 20.74 -42.26 -4.34
C SER A 465 19.57 -43.25 -4.39
N ILE A 466 18.63 -43.14 -5.33
CA ILE A 466 17.47 -44.05 -5.40
C ILE A 466 17.14 -44.41 -6.86
N SER A 467 17.78 -45.46 -7.39
CA SER A 467 17.21 -46.38 -8.41
C SER A 467 18.25 -47.35 -8.99
N ARG A 468 18.97 -48.09 -8.13
CA ARG A 468 19.41 -49.43 -8.54
C ARG A 468 18.21 -50.36 -8.38
N HIS A 469 17.40 -50.55 -9.42
CA HIS A 469 16.72 -51.81 -9.74
C HIS A 469 15.84 -51.66 -10.99
N ARG A 470 16.11 -52.56 -11.95
CA ARG A 470 15.31 -53.03 -13.10
C ARG A 470 15.84 -52.68 -14.49
N ARG A 471 16.25 -53.79 -15.12
CA ARG A 471 16.69 -54.05 -16.49
C ARG A 471 15.62 -53.68 -17.52
N GLY A 472 16.07 -53.41 -18.76
CA GLY A 472 15.29 -53.73 -19.97
C GLY A 472 15.58 -52.89 -21.21
N GLN A 473 16.52 -53.36 -22.03
CA GLN A 473 16.55 -53.31 -23.51
C GLN A 473 16.47 -51.97 -24.29
N SER A 474 17.64 -51.51 -24.78
CA SER A 474 18.11 -51.47 -26.20
C SER A 474 17.34 -50.64 -27.27
N PRO A 475 17.97 -50.28 -28.41
CA PRO A 475 18.34 -48.88 -28.74
C PRO A 475 17.82 -48.44 -30.14
N THR A 476 18.08 -47.20 -30.56
CA THR A 476 18.43 -46.84 -31.96
C THR A 476 18.66 -45.33 -32.18
N THR A 477 19.85 -45.00 -32.73
CA THR A 477 20.19 -44.04 -33.82
C THR A 477 19.75 -42.57 -33.75
N ASP A 478 20.45 -41.61 -34.37
CA ASP A 478 21.85 -41.31 -34.73
C ASP A 478 21.79 -39.88 -35.34
N HIS A 479 22.93 -39.20 -35.38
CA HIS A 479 23.32 -38.15 -36.33
C HIS A 479 22.94 -36.66 -36.11
N ARG A 480 23.99 -35.93 -35.67
CA ARG A 480 24.73 -34.84 -36.36
C ARG A 480 23.92 -33.68 -36.97
N HIS A 481 24.24 -32.45 -36.56
CA HIS A 481 25.12 -31.55 -37.34
C HIS A 481 25.56 -30.31 -36.54
N LYS A 482 26.86 -30.01 -36.63
CA LYS A 482 27.47 -28.71 -36.27
C LYS A 482 27.38 -27.76 -37.46
N SER A 483 27.16 -26.47 -37.20
CA SER A 483 27.69 -25.37 -38.02
C SER A 483 28.04 -24.17 -37.14
N ILE A 484 29.27 -23.67 -37.32
CA ILE A 484 29.83 -22.45 -36.73
C ILE A 484 29.74 -21.34 -37.77
N SER A 485 29.18 -20.18 -37.38
CA SER A 485 29.34 -18.84 -37.97
C SER A 485 28.45 -17.91 -37.14
N SER A 486 28.75 -16.69 -36.73
CA SER A 486 29.74 -15.68 -37.09
C SER A 486 29.64 -14.57 -36.04
N ILE A 487 30.76 -13.91 -35.71
CA ILE A 487 30.83 -12.75 -34.80
C ILE A 487 30.50 -11.49 -35.60
N THR A 488 29.53 -10.69 -35.14
CA THR A 488 29.26 -9.30 -35.57
C THR A 488 28.78 -8.45 -34.37
N PRO A 489 28.94 -7.11 -34.42
CA PRO A 489 29.31 -6.29 -33.28
C PRO A 489 28.16 -5.85 -32.38
N SER A 490 28.55 -5.47 -31.16
CA SER A 490 27.76 -4.96 -30.04
C SER A 490 26.77 -3.84 -30.38
N ASP A 491 25.49 -4.12 -30.16
CA ASP A 491 24.45 -3.13 -29.88
C ASP A 491 24.26 -2.97 -28.35
N PRO A 492 23.84 -1.79 -27.87
CA PRO A 492 23.97 -1.41 -26.47
C PRO A 492 23.05 -2.27 -25.57
N LEU A 493 23.64 -2.79 -24.49
CA LEU A 493 22.94 -3.45 -23.39
C LEU A 493 21.87 -2.51 -22.81
N THR A 494 20.64 -2.61 -23.29
CA THR A 494 19.45 -2.20 -22.54
C THR A 494 19.38 -3.09 -21.30
N VAL A 495 19.86 -2.57 -20.18
CA VAL A 495 19.64 -3.13 -18.86
C VAL A 495 18.16 -3.00 -18.55
N THR A 496 17.37 -4.03 -18.85
CA THR A 496 16.05 -4.20 -18.25
C THR A 496 16.25 -4.55 -16.77
N LEU A 497 16.02 -3.58 -15.90
CA LEU A 497 15.88 -3.80 -14.46
C LEU A 497 14.67 -4.73 -14.22
N PRO A 498 14.71 -5.67 -13.26
CA PRO A 498 13.52 -6.39 -12.84
C PRO A 498 12.54 -5.38 -12.23
N ALA A 499 11.31 -5.34 -12.73
CA ALA A 499 10.24 -4.60 -12.10
C ALA A 499 9.79 -5.39 -10.86
N ASP A 500 10.15 -4.92 -9.66
CA ASP A 500 9.57 -5.44 -8.42
C ASP A 500 8.07 -5.06 -8.38
N GLU A 501 7.20 -6.05 -8.55
CA GLU A 501 5.74 -5.93 -8.47
C GLU A 501 5.33 -5.57 -7.03
N PHE A 502 5.10 -4.28 -6.76
CA PHE A 502 4.40 -3.86 -5.54
C PHE A 502 2.92 -4.26 -5.64
N THR A 503 2.51 -5.32 -4.93
CA THR A 503 1.09 -5.71 -4.82
C THR A 503 0.36 -4.87 -3.76
N LEU A 504 -0.79 -4.31 -4.12
CA LEU A 504 -1.66 -3.56 -3.19
C LEU A 504 -2.16 -4.46 -2.03
N GLN A 505 -2.26 -3.90 -0.82
CA GLN A 505 -2.69 -4.66 0.37
C GLN A 505 -4.20 -4.94 0.36
N ARG A 506 -4.59 -6.20 0.53
CA ARG A 506 -6.00 -6.65 0.57
C ARG A 506 -6.68 -6.32 1.89
N HIS A 507 -7.37 -5.17 1.96
CA HIS A 507 -8.06 -4.72 3.19
C HIS A 507 -9.60 -4.72 3.10
N LEU A 508 -10.21 -4.75 1.90
CA LEU A 508 -11.67 -4.65 1.73
C LEU A 508 -12.37 -5.99 2.00
N GLY A 509 -13.29 -6.03 2.96
CA GLY A 509 -14.11 -7.21 3.27
C GLY A 509 -15.39 -7.29 2.43
N LEU A 510 -16.15 -8.38 2.56
CA LEU A 510 -17.45 -8.57 1.89
C LEU A 510 -18.46 -7.43 2.16
N PRO A 511 -18.67 -6.95 3.40
CA PRO A 511 -19.61 -5.84 3.65
C PRO A 511 -19.16 -4.56 2.95
N SER A 512 -17.86 -4.29 2.89
CA SER A 512 -17.30 -3.14 2.18
C SER A 512 -17.53 -3.25 0.68
N GLY A 513 -17.39 -4.44 0.08
CA GLY A 513 -17.66 -4.68 -1.33
C GLY A 513 -19.14 -4.48 -1.69
N VAL A 514 -20.07 -4.99 -0.87
CA VAL A 514 -21.52 -4.78 -1.06
C VAL A 514 -21.89 -3.30 -0.94
N CYS A 515 -21.41 -2.62 0.11
CA CYS A 515 -21.67 -1.20 0.31
C CYS A 515 -21.07 -0.32 -0.80
N LEU A 516 -19.93 -0.71 -1.38
CA LEU A 516 -19.31 -0.01 -2.49
C LEU A 516 -20.19 -0.08 -3.74
N ILE A 517 -20.70 -1.26 -4.11
CA ILE A 517 -21.63 -1.40 -5.25
C ILE A 517 -22.90 -0.58 -5.01
N ILE A 518 -23.54 -0.75 -3.84
CA ILE A 518 -24.77 -0.03 -3.51
C ILE A 518 -24.56 1.48 -3.50
N GLY A 519 -23.45 1.96 -2.93
CA GLY A 519 -23.16 3.39 -2.80
C GLY A 519 -22.82 4.09 -4.11
N VAL A 520 -22.28 3.35 -5.08
CA VAL A 520 -22.00 3.84 -6.44
C VAL A 520 -23.29 3.86 -7.28
N ILE A 521 -24.04 2.75 -7.29
CA ILE A 521 -25.23 2.61 -8.14
C ILE A 521 -26.39 3.48 -7.65
N ILE A 522 -26.65 3.51 -6.33
CA ILE A 522 -27.61 4.48 -5.78
C ILE A 522 -27.01 5.87 -5.96
N GLY A 523 -27.47 6.56 -6.99
CA GLY A 523 -27.13 7.93 -7.32
C GLY A 523 -28.36 8.72 -7.73
N ALA A 524 -28.20 9.59 -8.71
CA ALA A 524 -29.29 10.40 -9.24
C ALA A 524 -30.19 9.64 -10.25
N GLY A 525 -29.68 8.57 -10.87
CA GLY A 525 -30.36 7.87 -11.97
C GLY A 525 -31.77 7.37 -11.62
N ILE A 526 -31.99 6.80 -10.42
CA ILE A 526 -33.33 6.36 -9.99
C ILE A 526 -34.34 7.49 -9.86
N PHE A 527 -33.89 8.74 -9.70
CA PHE A 527 -34.77 9.90 -9.56
C PHE A 527 -35.06 10.59 -10.90
N ILE A 528 -34.18 10.45 -11.90
CA ILE A 528 -34.31 11.06 -13.24
C ILE A 528 -35.01 10.10 -14.20
N SER A 529 -34.52 8.86 -14.29
CA SER A 529 -34.93 7.89 -15.31
C SER A 529 -36.42 7.47 -15.32
N PRO A 530 -37.20 7.48 -14.20
CA PRO A 530 -38.58 6.99 -14.21
C PRO A 530 -39.49 7.63 -15.28
N LYS A 531 -39.35 8.95 -15.50
CA LYS A 531 -40.15 9.68 -16.49
C LYS A 531 -39.86 9.20 -17.92
N GLN A 532 -38.59 9.02 -18.25
CA GLN A 532 -38.14 8.67 -19.60
C GLN A 532 -38.35 7.19 -19.88
N VAL A 533 -38.19 6.33 -18.87
CA VAL A 533 -38.60 4.92 -18.99
C VAL A 533 -40.10 4.85 -19.30
N LEU A 534 -40.95 5.56 -18.54
CA LEU A 534 -42.39 5.57 -18.78
C LEU A 534 -42.78 6.17 -20.14
N ALA A 535 -42.12 7.26 -20.54
CA ALA A 535 -42.35 7.91 -21.83
C ALA A 535 -42.09 6.94 -23.00
N ASN A 536 -41.01 6.16 -22.87
CA ASN A 536 -40.60 5.21 -23.89
C ASN A 536 -41.38 3.89 -23.85
N THR A 537 -41.81 3.41 -22.68
CA THR A 537 -42.60 2.17 -22.56
C THR A 537 -44.09 2.37 -22.82
N GLY A 538 -44.62 3.57 -22.60
CA GLY A 538 -46.03 3.90 -22.78
C GLY A 538 -46.98 3.29 -21.75
N SER A 539 -46.54 2.35 -20.91
CA SER A 539 -47.37 1.75 -19.86
C SER A 539 -46.60 1.52 -18.57
N VAL A 540 -47.34 1.48 -17.46
CA VAL A 540 -46.80 1.28 -16.10
C VAL A 540 -46.19 -0.12 -15.94
N GLY A 541 -46.88 -1.14 -16.45
CA GLY A 541 -46.48 -2.54 -16.38
C GLY A 541 -45.20 -2.81 -17.16
N LEU A 542 -45.08 -2.26 -18.38
CA LEU A 542 -43.83 -2.38 -19.13
C LEU A 542 -42.72 -1.53 -18.50
N CYS A 543 -43.03 -0.35 -17.93
CA CYS A 543 -42.04 0.45 -17.17
C CYS A 543 -41.43 -0.34 -16.01
N LEU A 544 -42.25 -0.95 -15.16
CA LEU A 544 -41.78 -1.79 -14.04
C LEU A 544 -41.01 -3.03 -14.53
N THR A 545 -41.44 -3.61 -15.65
CA THR A 545 -40.74 -4.73 -16.28
C THR A 545 -39.34 -4.32 -16.77
N VAL A 546 -39.21 -3.15 -17.40
CA VAL A 546 -37.92 -2.62 -17.84
C VAL A 546 -36.98 -2.40 -16.65
N TRP A 547 -37.46 -1.88 -15.52
CA TRP A 547 -36.66 -1.76 -14.29
C TRP A 547 -36.16 -3.11 -13.78
N ALA A 548 -37.05 -4.11 -13.68
CA ALA A 548 -36.68 -5.45 -13.23
C ALA A 548 -35.67 -6.11 -14.18
N VAL A 549 -35.91 -6.04 -15.50
CA VAL A 549 -35.03 -6.62 -16.51
C VAL A 549 -33.70 -5.88 -16.59
N SER A 550 -33.67 -4.56 -16.39
CA SER A 550 -32.42 -3.79 -16.32
C SER A 550 -31.54 -4.27 -15.16
N GLY A 551 -32.14 -4.54 -13.99
CA GLY A 551 -31.44 -5.13 -12.86
C GLY A 551 -30.88 -6.53 -13.14
N VAL A 552 -31.63 -7.37 -13.86
CA VAL A 552 -31.15 -8.68 -14.31
C VAL A 552 -30.00 -8.54 -15.30
N ILE A 553 -30.13 -7.68 -16.32
CA ILE A 553 -29.06 -7.43 -17.30
C ILE A 553 -27.79 -6.93 -16.60
N ALA A 554 -27.91 -6.01 -15.64
CA ALA A 554 -26.78 -5.53 -14.84
C ALA A 554 -26.12 -6.66 -14.04
N LEU A 555 -26.91 -7.55 -13.42
CA LEU A 555 -26.39 -8.74 -12.72
C LEU A 555 -25.62 -9.67 -13.66
N LEU A 556 -26.20 -9.99 -14.81
CA LEU A 556 -25.58 -10.86 -15.80
C LEU A 556 -24.28 -10.25 -16.37
N GLY A 557 -24.27 -8.94 -16.64
CA GLY A 557 -23.08 -8.20 -17.05
C GLY A 557 -21.98 -8.20 -15.98
N ALA A 558 -22.35 -7.95 -14.71
CA ALA A 558 -21.42 -7.96 -13.59
C ALA A 558 -20.78 -9.33 -13.37
N LEU A 559 -21.53 -10.42 -13.56
CA LEU A 559 -21.00 -11.78 -13.50
C LEU A 559 -19.98 -12.06 -14.63
N CYS A 560 -20.22 -11.54 -15.84
CA CYS A 560 -19.25 -11.65 -16.94
C CYS A 560 -17.96 -10.87 -16.64
N TYR A 561 -18.07 -9.72 -15.98
CA TYR A 561 -16.92 -8.93 -15.54
C TYR A 561 -16.15 -9.61 -14.40
N ALA A 562 -16.84 -10.23 -13.44
CA ALA A 562 -16.20 -10.96 -12.36
C ALA A 562 -15.35 -12.14 -12.87
N ASP A 563 -15.79 -12.81 -13.96
CA ASP A 563 -15.00 -13.86 -14.60
C ASP A 563 -13.66 -13.32 -15.14
N ILE A 564 -13.69 -12.26 -15.97
CA ILE A 564 -12.44 -11.70 -16.51
C ILE A 564 -11.59 -11.00 -15.44
N GLY A 565 -12.20 -10.31 -14.47
CA GLY A 565 -11.50 -9.61 -13.39
C GLY A 565 -10.81 -10.54 -12.38
N THR A 566 -11.27 -11.79 -12.24
CA THR A 566 -10.55 -12.80 -11.44
C THR A 566 -9.41 -13.47 -12.21
N VAL A 567 -9.43 -13.41 -13.55
CA VAL A 567 -8.35 -13.95 -14.42
C VAL A 567 -7.25 -12.91 -14.67
N ILE A 568 -7.61 -11.63 -14.79
CA ILE A 568 -6.68 -10.51 -14.98
C ILE A 568 -6.82 -9.57 -13.77
N PRO A 569 -6.23 -9.90 -12.61
CA PRO A 569 -6.35 -9.10 -11.39
C PRO A 569 -5.35 -7.95 -11.42
N ARG A 570 -5.41 -7.09 -12.46
CA ARG A 570 -4.56 -5.91 -12.62
C ARG A 570 -5.35 -4.61 -12.45
N ASN A 571 -4.71 -3.60 -11.88
CA ASN A 571 -5.22 -2.23 -11.85
C ASN A 571 -5.48 -1.70 -13.27
N GLY A 572 -6.59 -0.98 -13.44
CA GLY A 572 -7.03 -0.44 -14.74
C GLY A 572 -8.25 -1.12 -15.37
N ALA A 573 -8.78 -2.18 -14.73
CA ALA A 573 -10.04 -2.84 -15.08
C ALA A 573 -10.19 -3.05 -16.60
N GLU A 574 -11.11 -2.35 -17.26
CA GLU A 574 -11.41 -2.56 -18.67
C GLU A 574 -10.23 -2.24 -19.61
N VAL A 575 -9.34 -1.30 -19.25
CA VAL A 575 -8.11 -1.06 -20.04
C VAL A 575 -7.26 -2.33 -20.07
N ALA A 576 -7.08 -2.97 -18.92
CA ALA A 576 -6.32 -4.22 -18.81
C ALA A 576 -7.07 -5.39 -19.45
N TYR A 577 -8.39 -5.47 -19.28
CA TYR A 577 -9.23 -6.54 -19.84
C TYR A 577 -9.24 -6.53 -21.37
N LEU A 578 -9.34 -5.37 -21.99
CA LEU A 578 -9.30 -5.24 -23.44
C LEU A 578 -7.88 -5.53 -23.97
N LYS A 579 -6.85 -4.96 -23.33
CA LYS A 579 -5.46 -5.14 -23.75
C LYS A 579 -5.03 -6.60 -23.70
N GLU A 580 -5.31 -7.30 -22.60
CA GLU A 580 -4.90 -8.70 -22.42
C GLU A 580 -5.90 -9.69 -23.00
N GLY A 581 -7.21 -9.43 -22.88
CA GLY A 581 -8.27 -10.33 -23.33
C GLY A 581 -8.32 -10.43 -24.85
N ILE A 582 -8.50 -9.31 -25.54
CA ILE A 582 -8.48 -9.28 -27.02
C ILE A 582 -7.04 -9.45 -27.53
N GLY A 583 -6.04 -8.89 -26.83
CA GLY A 583 -4.63 -9.03 -27.20
C GLY A 583 -4.13 -10.47 -27.19
N SER A 584 -4.76 -11.37 -26.41
CA SER A 584 -4.47 -12.80 -26.46
C SER A 584 -4.80 -13.46 -27.80
N VAL A 585 -5.70 -12.86 -28.59
CA VAL A 585 -6.06 -13.30 -29.95
C VAL A 585 -5.34 -12.46 -31.00
N HIS A 586 -5.34 -11.14 -30.85
CA HIS A 586 -4.66 -10.22 -31.77
C HIS A 586 -4.06 -9.02 -31.03
N PRO A 587 -2.72 -8.94 -30.88
CA PRO A 587 -2.04 -7.93 -30.06
C PRO A 587 -2.42 -6.48 -30.40
N LEU A 588 -2.44 -6.13 -31.69
CA LEU A 588 -2.78 -4.78 -32.14
C LEU A 588 -4.25 -4.43 -31.87
N ALA A 589 -5.16 -5.41 -31.94
CA ALA A 589 -6.58 -5.16 -31.70
C ALA A 589 -6.86 -4.99 -30.21
N GLY A 590 -6.14 -5.73 -29.36
CA GLY A 590 -6.13 -5.53 -27.91
C GLY A 590 -5.61 -4.15 -27.52
N ASP A 591 -4.51 -3.71 -28.12
CA ASP A 591 -3.92 -2.40 -27.83
C ASP A 591 -4.80 -1.24 -28.29
N ILE A 592 -5.32 -1.29 -29.53
CA ILE A 592 -6.24 -0.28 -30.07
C ILE A 592 -7.54 -0.22 -29.25
N SER A 593 -8.14 -1.36 -28.90
CA SER A 593 -9.39 -1.37 -28.12
C SER A 593 -9.18 -0.82 -26.71
N ALA A 594 -8.07 -1.16 -26.05
CA ALA A 594 -7.71 -0.60 -24.75
C ALA A 594 -7.45 0.91 -24.81
N TYR A 595 -6.77 1.38 -25.86
CA TYR A 595 -6.57 2.80 -26.10
C TYR A 595 -7.88 3.54 -26.34
N LEU A 596 -8.73 3.04 -27.24
CA LEU A 596 -10.02 3.65 -27.56
C LEU A 596 -10.93 3.70 -26.34
N TYR A 597 -10.92 2.67 -25.50
CA TYR A 597 -11.62 2.71 -24.22
C TYR A 597 -11.05 3.79 -23.31
N ASN A 598 -9.72 3.88 -23.15
CA ASN A 598 -9.13 4.91 -22.31
C ASN A 598 -9.45 6.33 -22.80
N TRP A 599 -9.38 6.54 -24.11
CA TRP A 599 -9.76 7.79 -24.78
C TRP A 599 -11.22 8.13 -24.52
N ALA A 600 -12.14 7.21 -24.83
CA ALA A 600 -13.57 7.43 -24.60
C ALA A 600 -13.90 7.61 -23.11
N ASN A 601 -13.29 6.81 -22.22
CA ASN A 601 -13.53 6.93 -20.79
C ASN A 601 -13.08 8.30 -20.24
N THR A 602 -11.94 8.80 -20.72
CA THR A 602 -11.33 10.06 -20.27
C THR A 602 -12.03 11.29 -20.84
N PHE A 603 -12.41 11.27 -22.12
CA PHE A 603 -12.95 12.46 -22.81
C PHE A 603 -14.46 12.45 -23.02
N ILE A 604 -15.12 11.30 -22.85
CA ILE A 604 -16.54 11.12 -23.19
C ILE A 604 -17.31 10.62 -21.96
N LEU A 605 -17.08 9.37 -21.54
CA LEU A 605 -17.95 8.67 -20.59
C LEU A 605 -17.94 9.31 -19.20
N LYS A 606 -16.77 9.45 -18.56
CA LYS A 606 -16.71 9.95 -17.18
C LYS A 606 -17.04 11.44 -17.08
N PRO A 607 -16.56 12.34 -17.95
CA PRO A 607 -16.97 13.73 -17.93
C PRO A 607 -18.48 13.93 -18.17
N ALA A 608 -19.07 13.19 -19.12
CA ALA A 608 -20.52 13.25 -19.36
C ALA A 608 -21.30 12.79 -18.11
N SER A 609 -20.88 11.69 -17.48
CA SER A 609 -21.49 11.20 -16.23
C SER A 609 -21.40 12.22 -15.08
N VAL A 610 -20.23 12.86 -14.88
CA VAL A 610 -20.08 13.94 -13.88
C VAL A 610 -20.99 15.14 -14.20
N SER A 611 -21.11 15.51 -15.48
CA SER A 611 -22.01 16.58 -15.91
C SER A 611 -23.47 16.24 -15.61
N ILE A 612 -23.96 15.06 -16.03
CA ILE A 612 -25.33 14.60 -15.75
C ILE A 612 -25.64 14.68 -14.25
N LEU A 613 -24.74 14.16 -13.41
CA LEU A 613 -24.93 14.13 -11.95
C LEU A 613 -24.91 15.54 -11.32
N THR A 614 -24.10 16.47 -11.83
CA THR A 614 -24.01 17.84 -11.29
C THR A 614 -25.12 18.76 -11.80
N ILE A 615 -25.59 18.56 -13.04
CA ILE A 615 -26.82 19.20 -13.53
C ILE A 615 -28.00 18.72 -12.70
N THR A 616 -28.10 17.41 -12.45
CA THR A 616 -29.19 16.86 -11.61
C THR A 616 -29.12 17.42 -10.19
N PHE A 617 -27.92 17.51 -9.60
CA PHE A 617 -27.75 18.18 -8.33
C PHE A 617 -28.33 19.59 -8.38
N ALA A 618 -27.95 20.39 -9.38
CA ALA A 618 -28.35 21.78 -9.49
C ALA A 618 -29.87 21.92 -9.64
N GLU A 619 -30.50 21.10 -10.49
CA GLU A 619 -31.94 21.10 -10.71
C GLU A 619 -32.71 20.78 -9.42
N TYR A 620 -32.41 19.67 -8.75
CA TYR A 620 -33.09 19.27 -7.52
C TYR A 620 -32.81 20.22 -6.35
N PHE A 621 -31.59 20.76 -6.25
CA PHE A 621 -31.21 21.71 -5.22
C PHE A 621 -31.96 23.04 -5.38
N LEU A 622 -32.01 23.58 -6.60
CA LEU A 622 -32.72 24.82 -6.89
C LEU A 622 -34.23 24.65 -6.71
N LEU A 623 -34.80 23.51 -7.13
CA LEU A 623 -36.20 23.17 -6.86
C LEU A 623 -36.50 23.08 -5.36
N GLY A 624 -35.59 22.54 -4.55
CA GLY A 624 -35.74 22.47 -3.10
C GLY A 624 -35.75 23.84 -2.42
N ILE A 625 -34.92 24.78 -2.89
CA ILE A 625 -34.81 26.14 -2.34
C ILE A 625 -35.94 27.04 -2.84
N MET A 626 -36.18 27.05 -4.14
CA MET A 626 -37.11 27.97 -4.79
C MET A 626 -38.57 27.49 -4.72
N GLY A 627 -38.78 26.20 -4.45
CA GLY A 627 -40.07 25.51 -4.52
C GLY A 627 -40.52 25.26 -5.96
N SER A 628 -41.58 24.45 -6.12
CA SER A 628 -42.27 24.26 -7.40
C SER A 628 -43.00 25.56 -7.79
N LYS A 629 -42.33 26.46 -8.50
CA LYS A 629 -42.99 27.55 -9.24
C LYS A 629 -43.36 27.03 -10.63
N ALA A 630 -44.40 27.58 -11.24
CA ALA A 630 -44.96 27.14 -12.53
C ALA A 630 -43.98 27.08 -13.73
N CYS A 631 -42.75 27.59 -13.61
CA CYS A 631 -41.75 27.58 -14.68
C CYS A 631 -40.41 26.94 -14.32
N GLY A 632 -40.28 26.25 -13.17
CA GLY A 632 -39.01 25.65 -12.74
C GLY A 632 -37.86 26.66 -12.54
N PRO A 633 -36.63 26.20 -12.25
CA PRO A 633 -35.46 27.06 -12.23
C PRO A 633 -35.01 27.38 -13.67
N PRO A 634 -34.54 28.61 -13.97
CA PRO A 634 -33.99 28.95 -15.29
C PRO A 634 -32.81 28.05 -15.65
N LYS A 635 -32.70 27.66 -16.93
CA LYS A 635 -31.66 26.75 -17.42
C LYS A 635 -30.25 27.29 -17.15
N GLU A 636 -30.06 28.59 -17.32
CA GLU A 636 -28.79 29.28 -17.10
C GLU A 636 -28.35 29.15 -15.63
N LEU A 637 -29.30 29.24 -14.70
CA LEU A 637 -29.03 29.11 -13.27
C LEU A 637 -28.62 27.68 -12.90
N ILE A 638 -29.24 26.67 -13.53
CA ILE A 638 -28.90 25.27 -13.31
C ILE A 638 -27.48 24.99 -13.82
N ILE A 639 -27.13 25.46 -15.02
CA ILE A 639 -25.78 25.31 -15.59
C ILE A 639 -24.74 26.01 -14.70
N ILE A 640 -24.97 27.26 -14.29
CA ILE A 640 -24.04 28.01 -13.43
C ILE A 640 -23.83 27.27 -12.11
N THR A 641 -24.91 26.76 -11.51
CA THR A 641 -24.85 25.99 -10.25
C THR A 641 -24.08 24.68 -10.44
N ALA A 642 -24.31 23.96 -11.54
CA ALA A 642 -23.60 22.72 -11.86
C ALA A 642 -22.10 22.97 -12.03
N ILE A 643 -21.71 23.99 -12.81
CA ILE A 643 -20.31 24.39 -13.01
C ILE A 643 -19.66 24.76 -11.68
N PHE A 644 -20.34 25.56 -10.85
CA PHE A 644 -19.85 25.95 -9.53
C PHE A 644 -19.57 24.73 -8.65
N ILE A 645 -20.46 23.73 -8.69
CA ILE A 645 -20.30 22.48 -7.94
C ILE A 645 -19.15 21.63 -8.49
N ILE A 646 -18.98 21.52 -9.81
CA ILE A 646 -17.82 20.85 -10.39
C ILE A 646 -16.52 21.50 -9.89
N LEU A 647 -16.45 22.84 -9.88
CA LEU A 647 -15.28 23.57 -9.38
C LEU A 647 -15.01 23.29 -7.90
N ILE A 648 -16.05 23.22 -7.06
CA ILE A 648 -15.92 22.82 -5.66
C ILE A 648 -15.37 21.39 -5.54
N LEU A 649 -15.93 20.44 -6.28
CA LEU A 649 -15.49 19.04 -6.25
C LEU A 649 -14.04 18.88 -6.73
N VAL A 650 -13.65 19.59 -7.80
CA VAL A 650 -12.26 19.63 -8.29
C VAL A 650 -11.33 20.17 -7.20
N ASN A 651 -11.70 21.26 -6.52
CA ASN A 651 -10.90 21.84 -5.44
C ASN A 651 -10.76 20.88 -4.25
N ILE A 652 -11.87 20.29 -3.78
CA ILE A 652 -11.86 19.34 -2.65
C ILE A 652 -10.97 18.13 -2.98
N ASN A 653 -11.16 17.52 -4.15
CA ASN A 653 -10.40 16.35 -4.57
C ASN A 653 -8.92 16.67 -4.83
N SER A 654 -8.60 17.93 -5.18
CA SER A 654 -7.23 18.41 -5.33
C SER A 654 -6.54 18.72 -3.98
N LEU A 655 -7.31 19.00 -2.93
CA LEU A 655 -6.79 19.38 -1.61
C LEU A 655 -6.53 18.18 -0.69
N SER A 656 -7.45 17.22 -0.62
CA SER A 656 -7.30 16.05 0.28
C SER A 656 -8.14 14.85 -0.15
N VAL A 657 -7.47 13.74 -0.49
CA VAL A 657 -8.10 12.44 -0.79
C VAL A 657 -8.85 11.87 0.42
N SER A 658 -8.34 12.10 1.64
CA SER A 658 -8.97 11.60 2.87
C SER A 658 -10.30 12.31 3.18
N ALA A 659 -10.40 13.60 2.86
CA ALA A 659 -11.62 14.37 3.05
C ALA A 659 -12.70 13.94 2.04
N ALA A 660 -12.31 13.74 0.77
CA ALA A 660 -13.20 13.23 -0.27
C ALA A 660 -13.78 11.85 0.08
N ASN A 661 -12.96 10.95 0.64
CA ASN A 661 -13.41 9.62 1.03
C ASN A 661 -14.38 9.65 2.23
N ARG A 662 -14.14 10.51 3.23
CA ARG A 662 -15.05 10.69 4.37
C ARG A 662 -16.42 11.24 3.95
N LEU A 663 -16.44 12.19 3.02
CA LEU A 663 -17.69 12.74 2.47
C LEU A 663 -18.54 11.67 1.76
N ASN A 664 -17.91 10.79 0.97
CA ASN A 664 -18.62 9.73 0.26
C ASN A 664 -19.35 8.77 1.22
N ILE A 665 -18.77 8.44 2.38
CA ILE A 665 -19.42 7.55 3.36
C ILE A 665 -20.72 8.16 3.90
N ILE A 666 -20.69 9.45 4.27
CA ILE A 666 -21.86 10.16 4.77
C ILE A 666 -22.95 10.20 3.71
N PHE A 667 -22.58 10.50 2.46
CA PHE A 667 -23.53 10.57 1.37
C PHE A 667 -24.25 9.25 1.15
N VAL A 668 -23.54 8.11 1.11
CA VAL A 668 -24.15 6.77 0.91
C VAL A 668 -25.29 6.49 1.91
N VAL A 669 -25.11 6.84 3.19
CA VAL A 669 -26.16 6.67 4.21
C VAL A 669 -27.38 7.53 3.87
N CYS A 670 -27.18 8.80 3.52
CA CYS A 670 -28.28 9.68 3.10
C CYS A 670 -29.02 9.15 1.86
N LYS A 671 -28.31 8.57 0.88
CA LYS A 671 -28.93 8.03 -0.34
C LYS A 671 -29.88 6.86 -0.03
N VAL A 672 -29.41 5.91 0.77
CA VAL A 672 -30.20 4.73 1.15
C VAL A 672 -31.43 5.16 1.94
N LEU A 673 -31.28 6.06 2.91
CA LEU A 673 -32.40 6.59 3.68
C LEU A 673 -33.47 7.25 2.79
N THR A 674 -33.04 8.06 1.81
CA THR A 674 -33.94 8.75 0.88
C THR A 674 -34.79 7.76 0.08
N VAL A 675 -34.16 6.73 -0.51
CA VAL A 675 -34.87 5.68 -1.26
C VAL A 675 -35.82 4.90 -0.35
N MET A 676 -35.38 4.55 0.85
CA MET A 676 -36.21 3.84 1.83
C MET A 676 -37.44 4.65 2.25
N THR A 677 -37.31 5.97 2.45
CA THR A 677 -38.45 6.84 2.75
C THR A 677 -39.50 6.81 1.64
N VAL A 678 -39.08 6.90 0.37
CA VAL A 678 -40.01 6.83 -0.77
C VAL A 678 -40.72 5.48 -0.80
N ILE A 679 -40.00 4.37 -0.59
CA ILE A 679 -40.56 3.02 -0.58
C ILE A 679 -41.58 2.84 0.54
N ILE A 680 -41.22 3.19 1.79
CA ILE A 680 -42.08 3.02 2.96
C ILE A 680 -43.41 3.76 2.78
N VAL A 681 -43.37 5.00 2.32
CA VAL A 681 -44.59 5.79 2.05
C VAL A 681 -45.43 5.14 0.95
N GLY A 682 -44.81 4.62 -0.10
CA GLY A 682 -45.50 3.88 -1.16
C GLY A 682 -46.24 2.65 -0.64
N PHE A 683 -45.61 1.85 0.23
CA PHE A 683 -46.26 0.70 0.86
C PHE A 683 -47.39 1.09 1.81
N ILE A 684 -47.25 2.20 2.54
CA ILE A 684 -48.36 2.76 3.36
C ILE A 684 -49.55 3.11 2.46
N ARG A 685 -49.31 3.76 1.31
CA ARG A 685 -50.37 4.10 0.34
C ARG A 685 -51.03 2.86 -0.27
N LEU A 686 -50.26 1.82 -0.59
CA LEU A 686 -50.82 0.53 -1.01
C LEU A 686 -51.71 -0.09 0.08
N GLY A 687 -51.27 -0.07 1.34
CA GLY A 687 -52.05 -0.56 2.48
C GLY A 687 -53.34 0.24 2.73
N GLN A 688 -53.40 1.49 2.28
CA GLN A 688 -54.61 2.33 2.28
C GLN A 688 -55.54 2.06 1.08
N GLY A 689 -55.21 1.10 0.21
CA GLY A 689 -56.01 0.74 -0.96
C GLY A 689 -55.80 1.62 -2.19
N LYS A 690 -54.81 2.51 -2.20
CA LYS A 690 -54.50 3.39 -3.35
C LYS A 690 -53.76 2.63 -4.46
N THR A 691 -54.53 1.89 -5.26
CA THR A 691 -54.04 1.02 -6.35
C THR A 691 -54.57 1.41 -7.73
N GLU A 692 -55.33 2.50 -7.82
CA GLU A 692 -56.08 2.97 -9.00
C GLU A 692 -55.21 3.07 -10.28
N HIS A 693 -53.95 3.48 -10.18
CA HIS A 693 -53.03 3.61 -11.32
C HIS A 693 -52.25 2.31 -11.66
N LEU A 694 -52.42 1.25 -10.88
CA LEU A 694 -51.76 -0.05 -11.06
C LEU A 694 -52.70 -1.12 -11.64
N GLU A 695 -54.03 -0.90 -11.61
CA GLU A 695 -55.03 -1.89 -12.05
C GLU A 695 -54.92 -2.22 -13.55
N ASN A 696 -54.77 -1.21 -14.42
CA ASN A 696 -54.60 -1.38 -15.88
C ASN A 696 -53.13 -1.18 -16.31
N ALA A 697 -52.21 -1.86 -15.63
CA ALA A 697 -50.78 -1.59 -15.75
C ALA A 697 -50.24 -1.62 -17.20
N PHE A 698 -50.73 -2.50 -18.07
CA PHE A 698 -50.20 -2.68 -19.43
C PHE A 698 -50.96 -1.90 -20.52
N GLU A 699 -51.89 -1.02 -20.14
CA GLU A 699 -52.62 -0.20 -21.10
C GLU A 699 -51.69 0.81 -21.80
N GLY A 700 -51.76 0.90 -23.13
CA GLY A 700 -50.92 1.80 -23.93
C GLY A 700 -49.45 1.37 -24.08
N THR A 701 -49.16 0.08 -23.85
CA THR A 701 -47.80 -0.49 -23.99
C THR A 701 -47.25 -0.28 -25.41
N THR A 702 -46.02 0.23 -25.51
CA THR A 702 -45.32 0.32 -26.78
C THR A 702 -44.96 -1.07 -27.32
N THR A 703 -45.09 -1.27 -28.62
CA THR A 703 -44.56 -2.45 -29.33
C THR A 703 -43.32 -2.11 -30.15
N LYS A 704 -42.90 -0.84 -30.16
CA LYS A 704 -41.72 -0.41 -30.90
C LYS A 704 -40.47 -0.89 -30.19
N LEU A 705 -39.74 -1.78 -30.86
CA LEU A 705 -38.48 -2.33 -30.37
C LEU A 705 -37.49 -1.24 -29.94
N SER A 706 -37.46 -0.11 -30.65
CA SER A 706 -36.61 1.03 -30.33
C SER A 706 -37.00 1.80 -29.07
N GLY A 707 -38.30 2.01 -28.83
CA GLY A 707 -38.77 2.62 -27.58
C GLY A 707 -38.35 1.77 -26.38
N ILE A 708 -38.39 0.45 -26.53
CA ILE A 708 -37.90 -0.48 -25.50
C ILE A 708 -36.38 -0.31 -25.30
N ALA A 709 -35.59 -0.13 -26.37
CA ALA A 709 -34.15 0.12 -26.26
C ALA A 709 -33.82 1.45 -25.52
N LEU A 710 -34.54 2.54 -25.84
CA LEU A 710 -34.38 3.84 -25.16
C LEU A 710 -34.85 3.79 -23.69
N ALA A 711 -35.89 3.00 -23.39
CA ALA A 711 -36.28 2.70 -22.02
C ALA A 711 -35.17 1.95 -21.28
N PHE A 712 -34.51 0.98 -21.94
CA PHE A 712 -33.35 0.30 -21.37
C PHE A 712 -32.14 1.19 -21.19
N TYR A 713 -31.88 2.19 -22.04
CA TYR A 713 -30.81 3.19 -21.79
C TYR A 713 -31.01 3.90 -20.46
N ASN A 714 -32.21 4.43 -20.24
CA ASN A 714 -32.54 5.14 -19.01
C ASN A 714 -32.55 4.22 -17.78
N GLY A 715 -33.09 3.01 -17.92
CA GLY A 715 -33.07 1.99 -16.87
C GLY A 715 -31.66 1.53 -16.51
N LEU A 716 -30.84 1.17 -17.50
CA LEU A 716 -29.48 0.66 -17.30
C LEU A 716 -28.51 1.76 -16.86
N PHE A 717 -28.74 3.03 -17.26
CA PHE A 717 -28.02 4.17 -16.70
C PHE A 717 -28.20 4.26 -15.19
N ALA A 718 -29.41 4.04 -14.68
CA ALA A 718 -29.66 4.05 -13.25
C ALA A 718 -28.97 2.88 -12.50
N TYR A 719 -28.67 1.77 -13.18
CA TYR A 719 -27.88 0.67 -12.63
C TYR A 719 -26.37 0.79 -12.89
N ASP A 720 -25.91 1.81 -13.61
CA ASP A 720 -24.51 1.92 -14.04
C ASP A 720 -23.55 2.04 -12.85
N GLY A 721 -22.34 1.49 -13.01
CA GLY A 721 -21.34 1.40 -11.95
C GLY A 721 -21.21 0.02 -11.30
N TRP A 722 -21.98 -0.98 -11.78
CA TRP A 722 -21.84 -2.40 -11.40
C TRP A 722 -20.45 -2.98 -11.68
N ASN A 723 -19.72 -2.43 -12.64
CA ASN A 723 -18.34 -2.79 -12.99
C ASN A 723 -17.29 -2.21 -12.02
N SER A 724 -17.65 -1.22 -11.19
CA SER A 724 -16.71 -0.48 -10.34
C SER A 724 -15.95 -1.34 -9.34
N LEU A 725 -16.56 -2.43 -8.83
CA LEU A 725 -15.89 -3.32 -7.87
C LEU A 725 -14.69 -4.04 -8.51
N ASN A 726 -14.70 -4.24 -9.84
CA ASN A 726 -13.58 -4.85 -10.55
C ASN A 726 -12.30 -4.00 -10.53
N SER A 727 -12.46 -2.67 -10.43
CA SER A 727 -11.34 -1.73 -10.33
C SER A 727 -10.57 -1.80 -9.00
N VAL A 728 -11.15 -2.44 -7.97
CA VAL A 728 -10.55 -2.60 -6.63
C VAL A 728 -10.38 -4.08 -6.27
N THR A 729 -10.36 -4.97 -7.28
CA THR A 729 -10.24 -6.42 -7.07
C THR A 729 -8.96 -6.79 -6.32
N GLU A 730 -7.86 -6.09 -6.58
CA GLU A 730 -6.57 -6.30 -5.91
C GLU A 730 -6.62 -5.98 -4.40
N GLU A 731 -7.48 -5.04 -4.00
CA GLU A 731 -7.66 -4.59 -2.62
C GLU A 731 -8.69 -5.45 -1.84
N LEU A 732 -9.43 -6.33 -2.53
CA LEU A 732 -10.48 -7.16 -1.95
C LEU A 732 -9.90 -8.40 -1.25
N LYS A 733 -10.26 -8.61 0.02
CA LYS A 733 -9.97 -9.85 0.75
C LYS A 733 -10.71 -11.00 0.07
N ASN A 734 -10.04 -12.13 -0.16
CA ASN A 734 -10.62 -13.31 -0.84
C ASN A 734 -11.41 -12.94 -2.11
N PRO A 735 -10.79 -12.31 -3.12
CA PRO A 735 -11.50 -11.70 -4.25
C PRO A 735 -12.34 -12.73 -5.01
N LYS A 736 -11.82 -13.96 -5.15
CA LYS A 736 -12.49 -15.14 -5.70
C LYS A 736 -13.92 -15.36 -5.12
N ARG A 737 -14.13 -15.12 -3.83
CA ARG A 737 -15.44 -15.31 -3.16
C ARG A 737 -16.20 -14.00 -2.98
N ASN A 738 -15.50 -12.97 -2.50
CA ASN A 738 -16.13 -11.73 -2.07
C ASN A 738 -16.58 -10.85 -3.24
N LEU A 739 -15.93 -10.92 -4.41
CA LEU A 739 -16.36 -10.19 -5.61
C LEU A 739 -17.74 -10.68 -6.05
N TRP A 740 -17.89 -12.00 -6.17
CA TRP A 740 -19.16 -12.62 -6.56
C TRP A 740 -20.27 -12.43 -5.53
N LEU A 741 -19.98 -12.69 -4.24
CA LEU A 741 -20.97 -12.47 -3.19
C LEU A 741 -21.41 -11.00 -3.14
N SER A 742 -20.49 -10.05 -3.35
CA SER A 742 -20.87 -8.62 -3.37
C SER A 742 -21.84 -8.32 -4.50
N ILE A 743 -21.60 -8.86 -5.70
CA ILE A 743 -22.45 -8.68 -6.89
C ILE A 743 -23.84 -9.30 -6.68
N VAL A 744 -23.89 -10.58 -6.25
CA VAL A 744 -25.13 -11.34 -6.09
C VAL A 744 -25.97 -10.85 -4.91
N LEU A 745 -25.35 -10.21 -3.91
CA LEU A 745 -26.11 -9.56 -2.83
C LEU A 745 -26.57 -8.16 -3.25
N ALA A 746 -25.70 -7.33 -3.83
CA ALA A 746 -26.02 -5.93 -4.09
C ALA A 746 -27.04 -5.72 -5.22
N LEU A 747 -26.86 -6.35 -6.38
CA LEU A 747 -27.68 -6.06 -7.56
C LEU A 747 -29.15 -6.51 -7.43
N PRO A 748 -29.47 -7.70 -6.87
CA PRO A 748 -30.85 -8.05 -6.57
C PRO A 748 -31.49 -7.10 -5.55
N THR A 749 -30.75 -6.69 -4.51
CA THR A 749 -31.24 -5.69 -3.54
C THR A 749 -31.58 -4.37 -4.23
N LEU A 750 -30.70 -3.86 -5.10
CA LEU A 750 -30.95 -2.64 -5.87
C LEU A 750 -32.14 -2.78 -6.82
N THR A 751 -32.29 -3.95 -7.45
CA THR A 751 -33.43 -4.24 -8.32
C THR A 751 -34.74 -4.14 -7.57
N ILE A 752 -34.83 -4.75 -6.39
CA ILE A 752 -36.00 -4.68 -5.51
C ILE A 752 -36.27 -3.23 -5.11
N LEU A 753 -35.24 -2.49 -4.67
CA LEU A 753 -35.39 -1.10 -4.26
C LEU A 753 -35.94 -0.23 -5.39
N TYR A 754 -35.39 -0.32 -6.60
CA TYR A 754 -35.79 0.54 -7.72
C TYR A 754 -37.18 0.21 -8.25
N VAL A 755 -37.54 -1.07 -8.32
CA VAL A 755 -38.91 -1.46 -8.67
C VAL A 755 -39.89 -0.93 -7.61
N PHE A 756 -39.57 -1.05 -6.32
CA PHE A 756 -40.42 -0.54 -5.24
C PHE A 756 -40.50 1.00 -5.22
N THR A 757 -39.43 1.70 -5.56
CA THR A 757 -39.46 3.17 -5.72
C THR A 757 -40.42 3.56 -6.85
N ASN A 758 -40.37 2.88 -8.00
CA ASN A 758 -41.31 3.17 -9.09
C ASN A 758 -42.75 2.81 -8.75
N ILE A 759 -42.99 1.68 -8.07
CA ILE A 759 -44.32 1.34 -7.54
C ILE A 759 -44.81 2.45 -6.60
N SER A 760 -43.96 2.98 -5.74
CA SER A 760 -44.30 4.13 -4.87
C SER A 760 -44.68 5.39 -5.65
N TYR A 761 -44.03 5.66 -6.79
CA TYR A 761 -44.43 6.77 -7.66
C TYR A 761 -45.82 6.56 -8.25
N PHE A 762 -46.11 5.35 -8.75
CA PHE A 762 -47.40 5.04 -9.34
C PHE A 762 -48.56 4.90 -8.35
N THR A 763 -48.31 4.75 -7.04
CA THR A 763 -49.40 4.77 -6.04
C THR A 763 -49.89 6.19 -5.73
N VAL A 764 -49.18 7.21 -6.21
CA VAL A 764 -49.45 8.62 -5.91
C VAL A 764 -49.68 9.44 -7.17
N LEU A 765 -48.92 9.20 -8.23
CA LEU A 765 -48.98 9.95 -9.48
C LEU A 765 -49.58 9.09 -10.60
N SER A 766 -50.45 9.68 -11.39
CA SER A 766 -50.92 9.08 -12.63
C SER A 766 -49.81 9.09 -13.71
N LYS A 767 -49.99 8.29 -14.75
CA LYS A 767 -49.09 8.27 -15.92
C LYS A 767 -48.90 9.67 -16.52
N HIS A 768 -49.96 10.45 -16.64
CA HIS A 768 -49.89 11.79 -17.21
C HIS A 768 -49.10 12.75 -16.30
N GLU A 769 -49.42 12.76 -15.00
CA GLU A 769 -48.72 13.61 -14.02
C GLU A 769 -47.22 13.33 -13.98
N LEU A 770 -46.81 12.05 -14.00
CA LEU A 770 -45.40 11.67 -14.00
C LEU A 770 -44.66 12.17 -15.25
N LEU A 771 -45.32 12.13 -16.43
CA LEU A 771 -44.73 12.58 -17.69
C LEU A 771 -44.59 14.11 -17.80
N VAL A 772 -45.49 14.87 -17.18
CA VAL A 772 -45.42 16.34 -17.17
C VAL A 772 -44.58 16.90 -16.03
N SER A 773 -44.24 16.09 -15.03
CA SER A 773 -43.35 16.48 -13.94
C SER A 773 -41.96 16.84 -14.46
N ASP A 774 -41.42 17.97 -14.01
CA ASP A 774 -39.99 18.31 -14.18
C ASP A 774 -39.14 17.43 -13.27
N ALA A 775 -39.58 17.21 -12.02
CA ALA A 775 -38.92 16.34 -11.05
C ALA A 775 -39.95 15.40 -10.39
N VAL A 776 -39.92 14.11 -10.77
CA VAL A 776 -40.90 13.09 -10.31
C VAL A 776 -40.96 13.00 -8.79
N ALA A 777 -39.82 13.00 -8.12
CA ALA A 777 -39.76 12.90 -6.67
C ALA A 777 -40.34 14.13 -5.94
N LEU A 778 -40.27 15.32 -6.55
CA LEU A 778 -40.87 16.53 -6.00
C LEU A 778 -42.39 16.46 -6.11
N SER A 779 -42.91 16.17 -7.31
CA SER A 779 -44.35 16.04 -7.55
C SER A 779 -44.96 14.95 -6.68
N TRP A 780 -44.27 13.83 -6.53
CA TRP A 780 -44.65 12.79 -5.57
C TRP A 780 -44.66 13.35 -4.14
N GLY A 781 -43.58 13.98 -3.71
CA GLY A 781 -43.42 14.55 -2.38
C GLY A 781 -44.49 15.58 -2.03
N ASP A 782 -44.89 16.44 -2.98
CA ASP A 782 -45.90 17.47 -2.76
C ASP A 782 -47.27 16.87 -2.38
N VAL A 783 -47.60 15.70 -2.94
CA VAL A 783 -48.86 14.99 -2.66
C VAL A 783 -48.82 14.24 -1.32
N VAL A 784 -47.70 13.60 -0.97
CA VAL A 784 -47.59 12.76 0.25
C VAL A 784 -47.02 13.48 1.46
N LEU A 785 -45.95 14.25 1.29
CA LEU A 785 -45.17 14.87 2.36
C LEU A 785 -45.45 16.37 2.53
N LYS A 786 -46.13 17.00 1.55
CA LYS A 786 -46.43 18.44 1.54
C LYS A 786 -45.17 19.27 1.78
N SER A 787 -45.04 19.96 2.92
CA SER A 787 -43.85 20.74 3.28
C SER A 787 -42.55 19.91 3.32
N GLY A 788 -42.65 18.59 3.56
CA GLY A 788 -41.51 17.67 3.52
C GLY A 788 -40.96 17.37 2.12
N ALA A 789 -41.69 17.72 1.04
CA ALA A 789 -41.26 17.50 -0.34
C ALA A 789 -39.95 18.23 -0.66
N ARG A 790 -39.78 19.45 -0.14
CA ARG A 790 -38.56 20.26 -0.31
C ARG A 790 -37.36 19.62 0.37
N ALA A 791 -37.54 19.06 1.56
CA ALA A 791 -36.49 18.33 2.26
C ALA A 791 -36.07 17.08 1.48
N LEU A 792 -37.04 16.35 0.90
CA LEU A 792 -36.77 15.17 0.09
C LEU A 792 -35.90 15.50 -1.14
N VAL A 793 -36.22 16.56 -1.90
CA VAL A 793 -35.41 16.92 -3.08
C VAL A 793 -34.02 17.44 -2.73
N ILE A 794 -33.85 18.08 -1.57
CA ILE A 794 -32.52 18.45 -1.07
C ILE A 794 -31.70 17.19 -0.71
N LEU A 795 -32.33 16.17 -0.12
CA LEU A 795 -31.64 14.89 0.12
C LEU A 795 -31.27 14.18 -1.18
N ILE A 796 -32.13 14.25 -2.20
CA ILE A 796 -31.84 13.73 -3.55
C ILE A 796 -30.69 14.49 -4.20
N SER A 797 -30.63 15.82 -4.06
CA SER A 797 -29.49 16.58 -4.59
C SER A 797 -28.19 16.18 -3.89
N ILE A 798 -28.17 16.07 -2.55
CA ILE A 798 -27.01 15.56 -1.81
C ILE A 798 -26.59 14.16 -2.31
N SER A 799 -27.54 13.30 -2.65
CA SER A 799 -27.27 11.99 -3.27
C SER A 799 -26.54 12.14 -4.61
N ALA A 800 -27.04 13.01 -5.50
CA ALA A 800 -26.41 13.31 -6.79
C ALA A 800 -24.99 13.88 -6.62
N LEU A 801 -24.78 14.79 -5.66
CA LEU A 801 -23.46 15.34 -5.32
C LEU A 801 -22.47 14.26 -4.90
N GLY A 802 -22.91 13.32 -4.05
CA GLY A 802 -22.07 12.22 -3.60
C GLY A 802 -21.67 11.29 -4.75
N SER A 803 -22.59 10.99 -5.67
CA SER A 803 -22.27 10.22 -6.88
C SER A 803 -21.34 10.99 -7.83
N ALA A 804 -21.51 12.30 -7.99
CA ALA A 804 -20.63 13.13 -8.80
C ALA A 804 -19.20 13.13 -8.26
N ASN A 805 -19.04 13.27 -6.93
CA ASN A 805 -17.73 13.23 -6.27
C ASN A 805 -17.03 11.87 -6.45
N GLY A 806 -17.75 10.76 -6.22
CA GLY A 806 -17.22 9.41 -6.43
C GLY A 806 -16.81 9.16 -7.88
N THR A 807 -17.61 9.63 -8.83
CA THR A 807 -17.34 9.48 -10.27
C THR A 807 -16.12 10.29 -10.70
N LEU A 808 -16.01 11.55 -10.28
CA LEU A 808 -14.86 12.42 -10.57
C LEU A 808 -13.56 11.83 -9.99
N PHE A 809 -13.64 11.29 -8.77
CA PHE A 809 -12.51 10.62 -8.12
C PHE A 809 -12.05 9.40 -8.91
N ALA A 810 -12.96 8.50 -9.30
CA ALA A 810 -12.64 7.32 -10.10
C ALA A 810 -12.11 7.69 -11.50
N ALA A 811 -12.68 8.72 -12.12
CA ALA A 811 -12.27 9.21 -13.44
C ALA A 811 -10.80 9.67 -13.47
N SER A 812 -10.37 10.38 -12.42
CA SER A 812 -8.98 10.83 -12.29
C SER A 812 -7.98 9.67 -12.23
N ARG A 813 -8.34 8.56 -11.57
CA ARG A 813 -7.50 7.35 -11.49
C ARG A 813 -7.42 6.62 -12.84
N ASN A 814 -8.53 6.47 -13.55
CA ASN A 814 -8.53 5.84 -14.87
C ASN A 814 -7.70 6.64 -15.89
N CYS A 815 -7.73 7.98 -15.78
CA CYS A 815 -6.88 8.88 -16.57
C CYS A 815 -5.39 8.66 -16.26
N MET A 816 -5.01 8.55 -14.97
CA MET A 816 -3.64 8.21 -14.59
C MET A 816 -3.19 6.86 -15.15
N VAL A 817 -4.02 5.82 -15.04
CA VAL A 817 -3.70 4.49 -15.57
C VAL A 817 -3.49 4.55 -17.08
N GLY A 818 -4.32 5.30 -17.82
CA GLY A 818 -4.11 5.53 -19.25
C GLY A 818 -2.76 6.15 -19.58
N ALA A 819 -2.36 7.18 -18.82
CA ALA A 819 -1.05 7.81 -18.96
C ALA A 819 0.10 6.85 -18.61
N GLN A 820 -0.10 5.97 -17.64
CA GLN A 820 0.87 4.94 -17.26
C GLN A 820 1.06 3.88 -18.37
N TYR A 821 -0.02 3.48 -19.07
CA TYR A 821 0.05 2.63 -20.27
C TYR A 821 0.65 3.34 -21.50
N GLY A 822 0.99 4.63 -21.40
CA GLY A 822 1.53 5.43 -22.51
C GLY A 822 0.47 5.91 -23.50
N TYR A 823 -0.82 5.84 -23.15
CA TYR A 823 -1.93 6.27 -24.02
C TYR A 823 -2.21 7.78 -23.91
N LEU A 824 -1.85 8.40 -22.79
CA LEU A 824 -2.01 9.83 -22.53
C LEU A 824 -0.65 10.45 -22.16
N PRO A 825 -0.48 11.78 -22.30
CA PRO A 825 0.73 12.47 -21.89
C PRO A 825 1.13 12.20 -20.43
N GLU A 826 2.44 12.08 -20.18
CA GLU A 826 3.00 11.67 -18.88
C GLU A 826 2.58 12.57 -17.71
N VAL A 827 2.27 13.85 -17.96
CA VAL A 827 1.79 14.79 -16.92
C VAL A 827 0.54 14.28 -16.19
N PHE A 828 -0.31 13.49 -16.85
CA PHE A 828 -1.51 12.91 -16.25
C PHE A 828 -1.23 11.68 -15.38
N ALA A 829 -0.02 11.12 -15.44
CA ALA A 829 0.46 10.11 -14.49
C ALA A 829 1.08 10.72 -13.22
N CYS A 830 1.19 12.06 -13.14
CA CYS A 830 1.82 12.74 -12.02
C CYS A 830 0.84 13.10 -10.89
N ILE A 831 1.38 13.18 -9.67
CA ILE A 831 0.71 13.61 -8.43
C ILE A 831 1.39 14.85 -7.86
N GLN A 832 0.64 15.66 -7.11
CA GLN A 832 1.16 16.89 -6.49
C GLN A 832 2.00 16.56 -5.24
N SER A 833 3.20 17.13 -5.12
CA SER A 833 4.21 16.76 -4.11
C SER A 833 3.78 16.96 -2.66
N LYS A 834 3.00 18.00 -2.35
CA LYS A 834 2.60 18.36 -0.97
C LYS A 834 1.34 17.64 -0.49
N ARG A 835 0.40 17.37 -1.41
CA ARG A 835 -0.96 16.90 -1.13
C ARG A 835 -1.19 15.47 -1.58
N LEU A 836 -0.27 14.90 -2.37
CA LEU A 836 -0.31 13.55 -2.93
C LEU A 836 -1.60 13.28 -3.72
N THR A 837 -2.11 14.29 -4.43
CA THR A 837 -3.34 14.22 -5.21
C THR A 837 -3.05 14.27 -6.71
N PRO A 838 -3.82 13.58 -7.57
CA PRO A 838 -3.60 13.57 -9.02
C PRO A 838 -4.20 14.82 -9.69
N LEU A 839 -3.67 15.98 -9.32
CA LEU A 839 -4.18 17.30 -9.71
C LEU A 839 -4.39 17.45 -11.23
N PRO A 840 -3.45 17.08 -12.13
CA PRO A 840 -3.65 17.26 -13.57
C PRO A 840 -4.82 16.46 -14.12
N SER A 841 -4.97 15.22 -13.66
CA SER A 841 -6.05 14.32 -14.08
C SER A 841 -7.41 14.79 -13.54
N ILE A 842 -7.47 15.25 -12.28
CA ILE A 842 -8.70 15.83 -11.71
C ILE A 842 -9.09 17.10 -12.45
N ALA A 843 -8.13 17.99 -12.75
CA ALA A 843 -8.37 19.23 -13.45
C ALA A 843 -8.88 19.00 -14.88
N LEU A 844 -8.27 18.06 -15.62
CA LEU A 844 -8.73 17.68 -16.96
C LEU A 844 -10.17 17.17 -16.93
N GLN A 845 -10.48 16.24 -16.01
CA GLN A 845 -11.82 15.67 -15.89
C GLN A 845 -12.87 16.74 -15.55
N GLY A 846 -12.55 17.64 -14.62
CA GLY A 846 -13.44 18.76 -14.27
C GLY A 846 -13.66 19.73 -15.43
N PHE A 847 -12.59 20.08 -16.16
CA PHE A 847 -12.67 20.96 -17.32
C PHE A 847 -13.58 20.39 -18.42
N ILE A 848 -13.42 19.11 -18.77
CA ILE A 848 -14.26 18.48 -19.79
C ILE A 848 -15.70 18.34 -19.30
N ALA A 849 -15.92 18.02 -18.01
CA ALA A 849 -17.27 17.95 -17.44
C ALA A 849 -18.00 19.30 -17.54
N ILE A 850 -17.30 20.42 -17.33
CA ILE A 850 -17.85 21.78 -17.53
C ILE A 850 -18.26 22.00 -18.99
N ILE A 851 -17.49 21.49 -19.97
CA ILE A 851 -17.87 21.58 -21.39
C ILE A 851 -19.19 20.84 -21.63
N PHE A 852 -19.35 19.63 -21.07
CA PHE A 852 -20.60 18.88 -21.18
C PHE A 852 -21.79 19.56 -20.49
N CYS A 853 -21.58 20.45 -19.50
CA CYS A 853 -22.68 21.20 -18.90
C CYS A 853 -23.38 22.14 -19.88
N PHE A 854 -22.67 22.63 -20.90
CA PHE A 854 -23.26 23.49 -21.94
C PHE A 854 -24.15 22.72 -22.93
N VAL A 855 -24.07 21.39 -22.94
CA VAL A 855 -24.96 20.56 -23.76
C VAL A 855 -26.36 20.46 -23.13
N TYR A 856 -26.47 20.73 -21.81
CA TYR A 856 -27.63 20.83 -20.88
C TYR A 856 -28.78 19.80 -20.97
N ASP A 857 -29.06 19.22 -22.12
CA ASP A 857 -30.07 18.18 -22.27
C ASP A 857 -29.58 16.88 -21.62
N ILE A 858 -30.10 16.61 -20.42
CA ILE A 858 -29.77 15.43 -19.62
C ILE A 858 -30.14 14.15 -20.38
N GLU A 859 -31.24 14.14 -21.13
CA GLU A 859 -31.71 12.97 -21.87
C GLU A 859 -30.74 12.64 -23.00
N ALA A 860 -30.40 13.65 -23.82
CA ALA A 860 -29.42 13.49 -24.88
C ALA A 860 -28.03 13.10 -24.34
N LEU A 861 -27.64 13.63 -23.17
CA LEU A 861 -26.40 13.24 -22.50
C LEU A 861 -26.42 11.78 -22.02
N ILE A 862 -27.55 11.29 -21.48
CA ILE A 862 -27.72 9.89 -21.06
C ILE A 862 -27.69 8.97 -22.27
N ASP A 863 -28.35 9.33 -23.37
CA ASP A 863 -28.34 8.55 -24.61
C ASP A 863 -26.95 8.50 -25.24
N PHE A 864 -26.27 9.64 -25.29
CA PHE A 864 -24.89 9.76 -25.75
C PHE A 864 -23.92 8.91 -24.90
N PHE A 865 -24.03 9.00 -23.57
CA PHE A 865 -23.26 8.20 -22.63
C PHE A 865 -23.55 6.70 -22.82
N SER A 866 -24.82 6.31 -22.85
CA SER A 866 -25.26 4.91 -22.92
C SER A 866 -24.80 4.25 -24.22
N PHE A 867 -24.95 4.95 -25.36
CA PHE A 867 -24.45 4.49 -26.64
C PHE A 867 -22.95 4.18 -26.59
N ALA A 868 -22.15 5.13 -26.09
CA ALA A 868 -20.70 4.96 -25.98
C ALA A 868 -20.31 3.86 -24.98
N ALA A 869 -20.99 3.79 -23.82
CA ALA A 869 -20.69 2.81 -22.77
C ALA A 869 -20.94 1.38 -23.25
N TRP A 870 -22.08 1.13 -23.91
CA TRP A 870 -22.48 -0.21 -24.35
C TRP A 870 -21.62 -0.77 -25.47
N ILE A 871 -20.93 0.06 -26.27
CA ILE A 871 -19.87 -0.38 -27.18
C ILE A 871 -18.73 -1.04 -26.40
N PHE A 872 -18.23 -0.38 -25.34
CA PHE A 872 -17.11 -0.89 -24.56
C PHE A 872 -17.49 -2.04 -23.60
N TYR A 873 -18.73 -2.06 -23.12
CA TYR A 873 -19.27 -3.22 -22.39
C TYR A 873 -19.30 -4.45 -23.31
N GLY A 874 -19.79 -4.28 -24.55
CA GLY A 874 -19.75 -5.32 -25.58
C GLY A 874 -18.34 -5.83 -25.88
N LEU A 875 -17.38 -4.91 -26.08
CA LEU A 875 -15.97 -5.25 -26.30
C LEU A 875 -15.36 -6.00 -25.10
N THR A 876 -15.74 -5.64 -23.88
CA THR A 876 -15.25 -6.32 -22.67
C THR A 876 -15.85 -7.73 -22.55
N PHE A 877 -17.14 -7.92 -22.86
CA PHE A 877 -17.73 -9.26 -22.94
C PHE A 877 -17.04 -10.12 -24.02
N PHE A 878 -16.73 -9.53 -25.16
CA PHE A 878 -15.94 -10.17 -26.21
C PHE A 878 -14.52 -10.52 -25.75
N ALA A 879 -13.87 -9.64 -24.97
CA ALA A 879 -12.57 -9.92 -24.35
C ALA A 879 -12.64 -11.11 -23.38
N THR A 880 -13.72 -11.23 -22.60
CA THR A 880 -13.99 -12.40 -21.73
C THR A 880 -14.11 -13.69 -22.55
N LEU A 881 -14.79 -13.64 -23.70
CA LEU A 881 -14.92 -14.79 -24.61
C LEU A 881 -13.57 -15.18 -25.24
N CYS A 882 -12.78 -14.20 -25.69
CA CYS A 882 -11.43 -14.40 -26.20
C CYS A 882 -10.54 -15.07 -25.15
N CYS A 883 -10.55 -14.54 -23.93
CA CYS A 883 -9.80 -15.05 -22.80
C CYS A 883 -10.18 -16.50 -22.44
N LYS A 884 -11.47 -16.87 -22.53
CA LYS A 884 -11.90 -18.28 -22.36
C LYS A 884 -11.35 -19.21 -23.44
N SER A 885 -11.22 -18.72 -24.65
CA SER A 885 -10.76 -19.51 -25.79
C SER A 885 -9.24 -19.71 -25.77
N THR A 886 -8.48 -18.69 -25.34
CA THR A 886 -7.01 -18.69 -25.34
C THR A 886 -6.41 -19.17 -24.02
N LYS A 887 -6.95 -18.76 -22.86
CA LYS A 887 -6.46 -19.10 -21.52
C LYS A 887 -7.31 -20.22 -20.89
N LYS A 888 -7.28 -21.43 -21.47
CA LYS A 888 -8.07 -22.60 -21.02
C LYS A 888 -7.60 -23.22 -19.70
N ASN A 889 -6.30 -23.15 -19.40
CA ASN A 889 -5.68 -23.81 -18.24
C ASN A 889 -5.58 -22.92 -16.98
N VAL A 890 -6.13 -21.70 -17.03
CA VAL A 890 -6.14 -20.81 -15.85
C VAL A 890 -7.29 -21.23 -14.94
N GLU A 891 -6.99 -21.42 -13.65
CA GLU A 891 -7.99 -21.77 -12.64
C GLU A 891 -9.05 -20.65 -12.52
N ARG A 892 -10.24 -20.88 -13.07
CA ARG A 892 -11.38 -19.95 -12.97
C ARG A 892 -12.24 -20.33 -11.79
N VAL A 893 -12.22 -19.52 -10.75
CA VAL A 893 -13.06 -19.77 -9.56
C VAL A 893 -14.51 -19.36 -9.78
N LEU A 894 -14.74 -18.40 -10.68
CA LEU A 894 -16.04 -18.09 -11.24
C LEU A 894 -15.95 -18.09 -12.76
N SER A 895 -16.62 -19.05 -13.38
CA SER A 895 -16.66 -19.20 -14.82
C SER A 895 -18.07 -18.85 -15.29
N ALA A 896 -18.23 -17.67 -15.90
CA ALA A 896 -19.48 -17.33 -16.57
C ALA A 896 -19.70 -18.33 -17.72
N PRO A 897 -20.89 -18.92 -17.88
CA PRO A 897 -21.18 -19.80 -19.00
C PRO A 897 -20.99 -19.08 -20.34
N VAL A 898 -20.42 -19.74 -21.35
CA VAL A 898 -20.28 -19.15 -22.69
C VAL A 898 -21.61 -18.64 -23.26
N PRO A 899 -22.74 -19.36 -23.13
CA PRO A 899 -24.04 -18.85 -23.58
C PRO A 899 -24.44 -17.52 -22.93
N LEU A 900 -24.08 -17.32 -21.65
CA LEU A 900 -24.33 -16.07 -20.94
C LEU A 900 -23.53 -14.90 -21.54
N ILE A 901 -22.24 -15.13 -21.82
CA ILE A 901 -21.37 -14.10 -22.42
C ILE A 901 -21.87 -13.72 -23.82
N VAL A 902 -22.23 -14.73 -24.63
CA VAL A 902 -22.80 -14.51 -25.98
C VAL A 902 -24.11 -13.73 -25.89
N PHE A 903 -24.99 -14.08 -24.93
CA PHE A 903 -26.21 -13.33 -24.68
C PHE A 903 -25.92 -11.86 -24.36
N MET A 904 -24.96 -11.56 -23.48
CA MET A 904 -24.60 -10.19 -23.14
C MET A 904 -23.99 -9.40 -24.32
N ILE A 905 -23.26 -10.07 -25.23
CA ILE A 905 -22.79 -9.46 -26.48
C ILE A 905 -23.97 -9.09 -27.38
N ILE A 906 -24.97 -9.99 -27.52
CA ILE A 906 -26.18 -9.71 -28.31
C ILE A 906 -26.96 -8.54 -27.71
N VAL A 907 -27.09 -8.47 -26.39
CA VAL A 907 -27.73 -7.34 -25.70
C VAL A 907 -26.97 -6.03 -25.97
N SER A 908 -25.64 -6.03 -25.90
CA SER A 908 -24.83 -4.85 -26.24
C SER A 908 -25.04 -4.41 -27.70
N ILE A 909 -25.01 -5.34 -28.66
CA ILE A 909 -25.26 -5.04 -30.08
C ILE A 909 -26.66 -4.44 -30.27
N TYR A 910 -27.66 -5.04 -29.64
CA TYR A 910 -29.03 -4.54 -29.65
C TYR A 910 -29.12 -3.10 -29.11
N LEU A 911 -28.49 -2.85 -27.96
CA LEU A 911 -28.48 -1.54 -27.32
C LEU A 911 -27.72 -0.49 -28.12
N VAL A 912 -26.72 -0.85 -28.92
CA VAL A 912 -26.01 0.10 -29.79
C VAL A 912 -26.77 0.38 -31.09
N ILE A 913 -27.36 -0.66 -31.70
CA ILE A 913 -27.96 -0.56 -33.04
C ILE A 913 -29.41 -0.08 -33.00
N ALA A 914 -30.23 -0.59 -32.09
CA ALA A 914 -31.67 -0.34 -32.10
C ALA A 914 -32.05 1.15 -31.92
N PRO A 915 -31.37 1.93 -31.06
CA PRO A 915 -31.63 3.37 -30.95
C PRO A 915 -31.26 4.14 -32.23
N VAL A 916 -30.10 3.83 -32.84
CA VAL A 916 -29.64 4.49 -34.08
C VAL A 916 -30.59 4.26 -35.25
N ILE A 917 -31.13 3.05 -35.40
CA ILE A 917 -32.03 2.73 -36.51
C ILE A 917 -33.34 3.49 -36.40
N ALA A 918 -33.82 3.74 -35.19
CA ALA A 918 -35.19 4.19 -34.98
C ALA A 918 -35.34 5.66 -34.63
N ASP A 919 -34.36 6.23 -33.94
CA ASP A 919 -34.25 7.67 -33.73
C ASP A 919 -32.80 8.10 -34.03
N PRO A 920 -32.42 8.22 -35.31
CA PRO A 920 -31.07 8.58 -35.71
C PRO A 920 -30.77 10.02 -35.29
N GLN A 921 -30.27 10.19 -34.07
CA GLN A 921 -29.82 11.46 -33.57
C GLN A 921 -28.36 11.73 -33.96
N TYR A 922 -28.05 12.98 -34.28
CA TYR A 922 -26.66 13.41 -34.53
C TYR A 922 -25.73 13.13 -33.33
N GLY A 923 -26.27 13.07 -32.12
CA GLY A 923 -25.54 12.69 -30.90
C GLY A 923 -24.78 11.38 -31.03
N TYR A 924 -25.40 10.33 -31.61
CA TYR A 924 -24.74 9.03 -31.79
C TYR A 924 -23.60 9.09 -32.83
N LEU A 925 -23.81 9.86 -33.90
CA LEU A 925 -22.76 10.09 -34.90
C LEU A 925 -21.58 10.85 -34.28
N TYR A 926 -21.84 11.88 -33.48
CA TYR A 926 -20.80 12.60 -32.76
C TYR A 926 -20.08 11.71 -31.75
N ALA A 927 -20.79 10.84 -31.03
CA ALA A 927 -20.19 9.87 -30.11
C ALA A 927 -19.23 8.93 -30.85
N ALA A 928 -19.68 8.33 -31.95
CA ALA A 928 -18.86 7.44 -32.76
C ALA A 928 -17.65 8.18 -33.36
N ALA A 929 -17.85 9.38 -33.89
CA ALA A 929 -16.77 10.21 -34.43
C ALA A 929 -15.74 10.59 -33.36
N LEU A 930 -16.17 10.98 -32.17
CA LEU A 930 -15.29 11.32 -31.05
C LEU A 930 -14.50 10.09 -30.56
N ILE A 931 -15.11 8.92 -30.49
CA ILE A 931 -14.41 7.67 -30.16
C ILE A 931 -13.34 7.40 -31.23
N LEU A 932 -13.71 7.39 -32.51
CA LEU A 932 -12.80 7.09 -33.62
C LEU A 932 -11.70 8.15 -33.79
N SER A 933 -11.97 9.40 -33.43
CA SER A 933 -10.97 10.48 -33.45
C SER A 933 -9.75 10.17 -32.57
N GLY A 934 -9.90 9.32 -31.54
CA GLY A 934 -8.78 8.82 -30.77
C GLY A 934 -7.71 8.15 -31.63
N LEU A 935 -8.08 7.51 -32.74
CA LEU A 935 -7.10 6.87 -33.64
C LEU A 935 -6.14 7.87 -34.30
N ILE A 936 -6.59 9.11 -34.49
CA ILE A 936 -5.76 10.22 -35.01
C ILE A 936 -4.60 10.51 -34.05
N PHE A 937 -4.82 10.33 -32.75
CA PHE A 937 -3.80 10.50 -31.71
C PHE A 937 -3.05 9.20 -31.41
N TYR A 938 -3.72 8.04 -31.49
CA TYR A 938 -3.09 6.74 -31.30
C TYR A 938 -1.92 6.53 -32.27
N TYR A 939 -2.12 6.79 -33.56
CA TYR A 939 -1.13 6.48 -34.58
C TYR A 939 0.21 7.25 -34.38
N PRO A 940 0.24 8.59 -34.30
CA PRO A 940 1.49 9.32 -34.11
C PRO A 940 2.07 9.15 -32.70
N PHE A 941 1.26 9.21 -31.65
CA PHE A 941 1.78 9.32 -30.27
C PHE A 941 2.00 7.98 -29.59
N VAL A 942 1.19 6.96 -29.87
CA VAL A 942 1.27 5.65 -29.21
C VAL A 942 1.95 4.62 -30.11
N TYR A 943 1.53 4.52 -31.37
CA TYR A 943 2.06 3.54 -32.31
C TYR A 943 3.45 3.95 -32.85
N LEU A 944 3.60 5.18 -33.36
CA LEU A 944 4.87 5.71 -33.86
C LEU A 944 5.76 6.31 -32.77
N LYS A 945 5.25 6.54 -31.55
CA LYS A 945 5.95 7.16 -30.41
C LYS A 945 6.64 8.49 -30.78
N MET A 946 5.98 9.33 -31.58
CA MET A 946 6.50 10.63 -31.97
C MET A 946 6.59 11.57 -30.77
N ASP A 947 7.79 12.07 -30.48
CA ASP A 947 8.04 13.06 -29.43
C ASP A 947 8.13 14.48 -30.04
N PHE A 948 7.23 15.37 -29.64
CA PHE A 948 7.22 16.76 -30.08
C PHE A 948 7.79 17.68 -28.99
N LYS A 949 8.73 18.55 -29.39
CA LYS A 949 9.40 19.51 -28.49
C LYS A 949 8.42 20.38 -27.69
N ILE A 950 7.29 20.78 -28.30
CA ILE A 950 6.23 21.57 -27.65
C ILE A 950 5.58 20.78 -26.51
N ILE A 951 5.26 19.51 -26.71
CA ILE A 951 4.64 18.66 -25.68
C ILE A 951 5.61 18.47 -24.51
N ARG A 952 6.90 18.30 -24.78
CA ARG A 952 7.93 18.24 -23.73
C ARG A 952 8.04 19.55 -22.95
N GLN A 953 8.00 20.69 -23.62
CA GLN A 953 8.00 22.00 -22.95
C GLN A 953 6.77 22.23 -22.08
N VAL A 954 5.58 21.86 -22.59
CA VAL A 954 4.32 21.94 -21.83
C VAL A 954 4.36 21.00 -20.63
N ASN A 955 4.83 19.76 -20.80
CA ASN A 955 5.01 18.82 -19.69
C ASN A 955 5.94 19.40 -18.63
N VAL A 956 7.13 19.87 -18.99
CA VAL A 956 8.07 20.48 -18.05
C VAL A 956 7.44 21.69 -17.34
N PHE A 957 6.79 22.58 -18.08
CA PHE A 957 6.11 23.74 -17.50
C PHE A 957 5.05 23.32 -16.47
N LEU A 958 4.16 22.39 -16.83
CA LEU A 958 3.10 21.91 -15.92
C LEU A 958 3.68 21.18 -14.71
N THR A 959 4.71 20.35 -14.90
CA THR A 959 5.38 19.62 -13.82
C THR A 959 6.07 20.58 -12.85
N THR A 960 6.71 21.65 -13.33
CA THR A 960 7.36 22.66 -12.49
C THR A 960 6.34 23.60 -11.84
N PHE A 961 5.36 24.11 -12.59
CA PHE A 961 4.38 25.09 -12.09
C PHE A 961 3.50 24.50 -10.99
N PHE A 962 3.06 23.25 -11.15
CA PHE A 962 2.20 22.58 -10.17
C PHE A 962 2.94 21.72 -9.15
N ASP A 963 4.29 21.69 -9.18
CA ASP A 963 5.11 20.85 -8.31
C ASP A 963 4.61 19.39 -8.33
N LEU A 964 4.75 18.76 -9.49
CA LEU A 964 4.25 17.42 -9.78
C LEU A 964 5.38 16.40 -9.80
N HIS A 965 5.13 15.21 -9.27
CA HIS A 965 6.02 14.05 -9.34
C HIS A 965 5.31 12.86 -9.95
N ARG A 966 6.05 12.01 -10.67
CA ARG A 966 5.49 10.82 -11.28
C ARG A 966 5.01 9.85 -10.20
N ALA A 967 3.75 9.42 -10.28
CA ALA A 967 3.26 8.35 -9.42
C ALA A 967 3.74 7.00 -9.97
N HIS A 968 4.63 6.33 -9.25
CA HIS A 968 4.94 4.93 -9.49
C HIS A 968 3.79 4.08 -8.94
N VAL A 969 2.89 3.66 -9.81
CA VAL A 969 1.95 2.56 -9.55
C VAL A 969 2.36 1.43 -10.48
N SER A 970 2.57 0.24 -9.92
CA SER A 970 2.83 -1.01 -10.64
C SER A 970 1.69 -1.27 -11.64
N ILE A 971 2.02 -1.34 -12.95
CA ILE A 971 1.12 -1.79 -14.03
C ILE A 971 1.33 -3.28 -14.27
#